data_AF-A0A2Z6E9B9-F1
#
_entry.id   AF-A0A2Z6E9B9-F1
#
_cell.length_a   1.000
_cell.length_b   1.000
_cell.length_c   1.000
_cell.angle_alpha   90.00
_cell.angle_beta   90.00
_cell.angle_gamma   90.00
#
_symmetry.space_group_name_H-M   'P 1'
#
loop_
_entity.id
_entity.type
_entity.pdbx_description
1 polymer ?
#
loop_
_entity_poly.entity_id
_entity_poly.type
_entity_poly.pdbx_seq_one_letter_code
_entity_poly.pdbx_strand_id
1 'polypeptide(L)'
;MRRKGSLKHRTLSTERLPLYIASCATTRNNDQHQPISKSTNSHTHILISKHPMATAECPYEYLLSQYGQHHFGPFVDKLRPSLSMEDPDKYTLVLDIMDAVHFCAILVDDIADRSPLRKNKAAAHVVFGETETSSRAYLVLTRVVNRAMRERPVLAAELLKSLEEIHQGQDQSLVWRRYGLNSFPLGDNERLVAYKRMARLKTGSLFVLLGRLLNDGGAELDDKLARFGWYAQLQNDCKNIYSAEYARNKGSVAEDLRNSELSYPIVVGLITDNANGAVKRALETRSDADIEKALRVLESPTVRNACLQALKEASCGVEELVASWGRRETMSSNTSIKATTQKDGRGFTEIAAAPCNTSKLLEADLAYWTRRCIPMVSNLLKSCGVYSLTDQEEQLRFLKEHVLPNLGPRPCGPESQVFSMATFSGFPLQPSINISNSGRAKVRYTFEPLDAISGTPADPFALGPAQRMLFALAKNLGVWPGWIEALVSAYHPTPQEVQRIKPKLRQYLEQTLKKTTGQTDIEIPEMQRMWVCFIAFDLDGPSQAMKAYFDPKVKEAATGIPSCKYGFQVFRSMEKFGNATAIDMLEQFLDERQSVGAVELIAIDCVPESMLPSARIKVYVHTMSNSFKTVRDYVTLGGRRADLATLQGLSKLRDIWHLLLGEPNGIDEDFNKPLTGFSPMQHRLYFSYEMKPGNSDPAVKVYIPVQNYAPNDDAIVQNYEANFRQCGWPWGKDGAYRNVIESSLGPVTHRHASFLHGGSSFIYSKGKGVYQSIYLEPSFEEEKDRNIE
;
A
#
# COMPACT_ATOMS: atom_id res chain seq x y z
N MET A 1 19.88 14.85 77.08
CA MET A 1 19.19 15.79 77.99
C MET A 1 18.15 16.59 77.22
N ARG A 2 16.87 16.45 77.59
CA ARG A 2 15.69 17.39 77.51
C ARG A 2 15.45 18.21 76.21
N ARG A 3 14.35 17.95 75.46
CA ARG A 3 12.94 18.50 75.55
C ARG A 3 12.82 19.95 75.02
N LYS A 4 11.79 20.46 74.33
CA LYS A 4 10.44 20.02 73.85
C LYS A 4 9.82 21.17 72.99
N GLY A 5 8.85 20.85 72.11
CA GLY A 5 7.75 21.74 71.65
C GLY A 5 7.33 21.53 70.18
N SER A 6 6.46 20.55 69.82
CA SER A 6 4.96 20.55 69.80
C SER A 6 4.34 21.14 68.51
N LEU A 7 3.99 20.34 67.49
CA LEU A 7 2.72 19.59 67.22
C LEU A 7 1.66 20.36 66.38
N LYS A 8 1.36 19.88 65.16
CA LYS A 8 0.06 19.27 64.78
C LYS A 8 0.05 18.79 63.31
N HIS A 9 -0.15 17.47 63.14
CA HIS A 9 -0.62 16.85 61.90
C HIS A 9 -2.12 17.14 61.69
N ARG A 10 -2.52 17.39 60.43
CA ARG A 10 -3.89 17.20 59.96
C ARG A 10 -3.84 16.38 58.67
N THR A 11 -4.38 15.17 58.75
CA THR A 11 -4.85 14.32 57.65
C THR A 11 -6.14 14.92 57.07
N LEU A 12 -6.28 14.89 55.73
CA LEU A 12 -7.46 15.03 54.87
C LEU A 12 -6.87 15.19 53.44
N SER A 13 -7.32 14.63 52.34
CA SER A 13 -8.31 13.62 51.98
C SER A 13 -7.99 13.30 50.51
N THR A 14 -7.93 12.03 50.12
CA THR A 14 -7.85 11.62 48.72
C THR A 14 -9.16 11.95 48.02
N GLU A 15 -9.23 13.09 47.32
CA GLU A 15 -10.26 13.33 46.31
C GLU A 15 -9.81 12.71 44.99
N ARG A 16 -10.51 11.65 44.59
CA ARG A 16 -10.44 11.06 43.26
C ARG A 16 -11.12 12.02 42.28
N LEU A 17 -10.39 12.49 41.27
CA LEU A 17 -10.97 13.15 40.11
C LEU A 17 -11.55 12.10 39.14
N PRO A 18 -12.72 12.36 38.53
CA PRO A 18 -13.53 11.35 37.84
C PRO A 18 -13.02 11.03 36.43
N LEU A 19 -12.89 9.74 36.16
CA LEU A 19 -12.78 9.15 34.82
C LEU A 19 -14.16 9.22 34.14
N TYR A 20 -14.27 9.98 33.04
CA TYR A 20 -15.44 9.93 32.18
C TYR A 20 -15.31 8.74 31.21
N ILE A 21 -16.05 7.67 31.51
CA ILE A 21 -16.34 6.56 30.60
C ILE A 21 -17.76 6.79 30.07
N ALA A 22 -17.92 6.85 28.75
CA ALA A 22 -19.23 6.72 28.12
C ALA A 22 -19.59 5.22 28.08
N SER A 23 -20.44 4.76 29.00
CA SER A 23 -21.09 3.45 28.92
C SER A 23 -22.61 3.63 28.85
N CYS A 24 -23.24 3.13 27.78
CA CYS A 24 -24.70 3.01 27.71
C CYS A 24 -25.10 1.65 28.32
N ALA A 25 -25.81 1.68 29.45
CA ALA A 25 -26.47 0.50 30.02
C ALA A 25 -27.85 0.89 30.55
N THR A 26 -28.88 0.15 30.15
CA THR A 26 -30.19 0.14 30.82
C THR A 26 -30.62 -1.30 31.11
N THR A 27 -30.39 -1.69 32.37
CA THR A 27 -31.25 -2.44 33.31
C THR A 27 -32.12 -3.61 32.83
N ARG A 28 -31.89 -4.76 33.49
CA ARG A 28 -32.73 -5.97 33.58
C ARG A 28 -33.99 -5.74 34.44
N ASN A 29 -35.08 -6.42 34.10
CA ASN A 29 -36.08 -6.90 35.05
C ASN A 29 -36.49 -8.33 34.66
N ASN A 30 -36.57 -9.22 35.66
CA ASN A 30 -37.08 -10.59 35.57
C ASN A 30 -38.61 -10.58 35.74
N ASP A 31 -39.32 -11.47 35.03
CA ASP A 31 -40.37 -12.33 35.62
C ASP A 31 -40.84 -13.43 34.65
N GLN A 32 -41.24 -14.56 35.23
CA GLN A 32 -41.64 -15.81 34.58
C GLN A 32 -43.12 -15.82 34.14
N HIS A 33 -43.43 -16.37 32.95
CA HIS A 33 -44.46 -17.41 32.68
C HIS A 33 -44.76 -17.57 31.16
N GLN A 34 -44.91 -18.82 30.72
CA GLN A 34 -45.43 -19.30 29.41
C GLN A 34 -46.98 -19.31 29.37
N PRO A 35 -47.69 -19.74 28.30
CA PRO A 35 -47.54 -19.59 26.82
C PRO A 35 -48.87 -19.15 26.12
N ILE A 36 -48.91 -19.09 24.76
CA ILE A 36 -50.02 -19.45 23.82
C ILE A 36 -50.31 -18.46 22.64
N SER A 37 -50.33 -19.06 21.43
CA SER A 37 -51.03 -18.77 20.14
C SER A 37 -50.63 -17.55 19.26
N LYS A 38 -50.09 -17.79 18.04
CA LYS A 38 -50.73 -17.89 16.68
C LYS A 38 -51.31 -16.53 16.21
N SER A 39 -51.06 -15.98 15.02
CA SER A 39 -50.97 -16.55 13.66
C SER A 39 -50.32 -15.54 12.67
N THR A 40 -49.39 -15.96 11.79
CA THR A 40 -49.53 -16.22 10.31
C THR A 40 -49.28 -15.03 9.36
N ASN A 41 -48.16 -15.09 8.59
CA ASN A 41 -48.12 -15.29 7.12
C ASN A 41 -46.67 -15.13 6.58
N SER A 42 -45.96 -16.24 6.32
CA SER A 42 -45.61 -16.82 5.00
C SER A 42 -44.48 -16.09 4.25
N HIS A 43 -43.20 -16.35 4.52
CA HIS A 43 -42.34 -17.40 3.90
C HIS A 43 -42.10 -17.28 2.39
N THR A 44 -40.86 -16.88 2.05
CA THR A 44 -40.05 -17.54 1.02
C THR A 44 -38.58 -17.42 1.44
N HIS A 45 -38.10 -18.40 2.21
CA HIS A 45 -36.68 -18.60 2.48
C HIS A 45 -36.02 -19.17 1.21
N ILE A 46 -35.11 -18.43 0.59
CA ILE A 46 -34.08 -19.05 -0.26
C ILE A 46 -32.97 -19.51 0.68
N LEU A 47 -32.96 -20.81 0.96
CA LEU A 47 -31.85 -21.51 1.59
C LEU A 47 -30.60 -21.32 0.73
N ILE A 48 -29.71 -20.42 1.14
CA ILE A 48 -28.31 -20.48 0.70
C ILE A 48 -27.73 -21.70 1.40
N SER A 49 -27.58 -22.79 0.64
CA SER A 49 -26.87 -23.98 1.08
C SER A 49 -25.48 -23.55 1.54
N LYS A 50 -25.14 -23.94 2.77
CA LYS A 50 -23.74 -23.99 3.22
C LYS A 50 -23.01 -24.94 2.29
N HIS A 51 -22.35 -24.42 1.26
CA HIS A 51 -21.37 -25.22 0.54
C HIS A 51 -20.17 -25.45 1.47
N PRO A 52 -19.71 -26.70 1.65
CA PRO A 52 -18.53 -26.98 2.44
C PRO A 52 -17.32 -26.48 1.64
N MET A 53 -16.70 -25.37 2.07
CA MET A 53 -15.33 -25.09 1.64
C MET A 53 -14.42 -26.04 2.40
N ALA A 54 -14.10 -27.15 1.73
CA ALA A 54 -13.22 -28.19 2.21
C ALA A 54 -11.75 -27.72 2.15
N THR A 55 -11.11 -27.69 3.33
CA THR A 55 -9.87 -28.42 3.66
C THR A 55 -8.53 -28.17 2.93
N ALA A 56 -8.41 -27.30 1.92
CA ALA A 56 -7.11 -27.07 1.29
C ALA A 56 -6.18 -26.22 2.18
N GLU A 57 -5.06 -26.79 2.65
CA GLU A 57 -4.12 -26.11 3.55
C GLU A 57 -3.12 -25.22 2.81
N CYS A 58 -3.01 -25.35 1.48
CA CYS A 58 -2.03 -24.60 0.70
C CYS A 58 -2.45 -24.31 -0.77
N PRO A 59 -1.79 -23.34 -1.45
CA PRO A 59 -2.13 -22.91 -2.82
C PRO A 59 -2.22 -24.03 -3.87
N TYR A 60 -1.31 -25.01 -3.79
CA TYR A 60 -1.24 -26.11 -4.76
C TYR A 60 -2.42 -27.08 -4.59
N GLU A 61 -2.74 -27.47 -3.35
CA GLU A 61 -3.89 -28.32 -3.04
C GLU A 61 -5.21 -27.62 -3.35
N TYR A 62 -5.27 -26.30 -3.16
CA TYR A 62 -6.43 -25.51 -3.55
C TYR A 62 -6.65 -25.57 -5.05
N LEU A 63 -5.61 -25.38 -5.87
CA LEU A 63 -5.73 -25.51 -7.32
C LEU A 63 -6.07 -26.95 -7.74
N LEU A 64 -5.45 -27.95 -7.09
CA LEU A 64 -5.72 -29.37 -7.31
C LEU A 64 -7.19 -29.72 -7.03
N SER A 65 -7.80 -29.13 -5.99
CA SER A 65 -9.23 -29.32 -5.66
C SER A 65 -10.19 -28.83 -6.76
N GLN A 66 -9.72 -27.96 -7.66
CA GLN A 66 -10.51 -27.44 -8.77
C GLN A 66 -10.33 -28.26 -10.05
N TYR A 67 -9.13 -28.78 -10.29
CA TYR A 67 -8.76 -29.48 -11.52
C TYR A 67 -8.82 -31.01 -11.40
N GLY A 68 -8.80 -31.53 -10.16
CA GLY A 68 -8.59 -32.94 -9.87
C GLY A 68 -7.11 -33.30 -9.85
N GLN A 69 -6.81 -34.44 -9.22
CA GLN A 69 -5.49 -35.05 -9.27
C GLN A 69 -5.32 -35.89 -10.54
N HIS A 70 -4.10 -35.98 -11.03
CA HIS A 70 -3.67 -36.75 -12.21
C HIS A 70 -4.33 -36.25 -13.50
N HIS A 71 -4.20 -34.94 -13.77
CA HIS A 71 -4.80 -34.28 -14.93
C HIS A 71 -4.37 -34.91 -16.26
N PHE A 72 -3.14 -35.44 -16.32
CA PHE A 72 -2.57 -36.07 -17.50
C PHE A 72 -2.84 -37.59 -17.62
N GLY A 73 -3.60 -38.19 -16.70
CA GLY A 73 -3.99 -39.61 -16.72
C GLY A 73 -4.50 -40.08 -18.09
N PRO A 74 -5.50 -39.41 -18.69
CA PRO A 74 -6.01 -39.77 -20.01
C PRO A 74 -4.97 -39.73 -21.14
N PHE A 75 -3.92 -38.91 -21.01
CA PHE A 75 -2.82 -38.90 -21.99
C PHE A 75 -1.85 -40.06 -21.76
N VAL A 76 -1.51 -40.35 -20.50
CA VAL A 76 -0.66 -41.48 -20.14
C VAL A 76 -1.31 -42.79 -20.58
N ASP A 77 -2.58 -43.02 -20.23
CA ASP A 77 -3.33 -44.23 -20.59
C ASP A 77 -3.49 -44.40 -22.11
N LYS A 78 -3.49 -43.30 -22.86
CA LYS A 78 -3.59 -43.33 -24.32
C LYS A 78 -2.24 -43.59 -24.99
N LEU A 79 -1.17 -42.95 -24.51
CA LEU A 79 0.18 -43.03 -25.10
C LEU A 79 0.93 -44.29 -24.64
N ARG A 80 0.65 -44.77 -23.42
CA ARG A 80 1.25 -45.98 -22.83
C ARG A 80 0.21 -46.76 -21.99
N PRO A 81 -0.75 -47.45 -22.64
CA PRO A 81 -1.93 -48.03 -21.97
C PRO A 81 -1.64 -49.09 -20.89
N SER A 82 -0.52 -49.79 -20.99
CA SER A 82 -0.14 -50.85 -20.06
C SER A 82 0.74 -50.36 -18.90
N LEU A 83 1.14 -49.08 -18.86
CA LEU A 83 2.13 -48.59 -17.89
C LEU A 83 1.68 -48.74 -16.44
N SER A 84 0.40 -48.52 -16.15
CA SER A 84 -0.16 -48.65 -14.80
C SER A 84 -0.08 -50.08 -14.25
N MET A 85 0.03 -51.09 -15.13
CA MET A 85 0.21 -52.50 -14.75
C MET A 85 1.68 -52.93 -14.83
N GLU A 86 2.42 -52.47 -15.84
CA GLU A 86 3.82 -52.82 -16.07
C GLU A 86 4.76 -52.20 -15.04
N ASP A 87 4.55 -50.92 -14.72
CA ASP A 87 5.40 -50.15 -13.81
C ASP A 87 4.55 -49.10 -13.07
N PRO A 88 3.78 -49.52 -12.04
CA PRO A 88 2.85 -48.66 -11.30
C PRO A 88 3.55 -47.47 -10.62
N ASP A 89 4.80 -47.67 -10.19
CA ASP A 89 5.61 -46.62 -9.56
C ASP A 89 5.98 -45.54 -10.58
N LYS A 90 6.45 -45.93 -11.78
CA LYS A 90 6.70 -45.00 -12.87
C LYS A 90 5.42 -44.30 -13.31
N TYR A 91 4.31 -45.03 -13.44
CA TYR A 91 3.01 -44.45 -13.80
C TYR A 91 2.63 -43.31 -12.84
N THR A 92 2.70 -43.55 -11.53
CA THR A 92 2.37 -42.55 -10.51
C THR A 92 3.35 -41.38 -10.53
N LEU A 93 4.66 -41.65 -10.65
CA LEU A 93 5.68 -40.61 -10.71
C LEU A 93 5.50 -39.69 -11.92
N VAL A 94 5.18 -40.24 -13.11
CA VAL A 94 4.90 -39.46 -14.32
C VAL A 94 3.72 -38.51 -14.09
N LEU A 95 2.63 -39.00 -13.51
CA LEU A 95 1.44 -38.19 -13.24
C LEU A 95 1.73 -37.07 -12.24
N ASP A 96 2.44 -37.38 -11.16
CA ASP A 96 2.79 -36.39 -10.14
C ASP A 96 3.75 -35.32 -10.68
N ILE A 97 4.71 -35.70 -11.54
CA ILE A 97 5.59 -34.75 -12.25
C ILE A 97 4.75 -33.82 -13.13
N MET A 98 3.87 -34.38 -13.95
CA MET A 98 3.10 -33.60 -14.92
C MET A 98 2.13 -32.63 -14.24
N ASP A 99 1.44 -33.06 -13.18
CA ASP A 99 0.60 -32.18 -12.37
C ASP A 99 1.42 -31.08 -11.70
N ALA A 100 2.57 -31.43 -11.11
CA ALA A 100 3.44 -30.45 -10.46
C ALA A 100 3.89 -29.36 -11.44
N VAL A 101 4.40 -29.73 -12.61
CA VAL A 101 4.85 -28.76 -13.62
C VAL A 101 3.67 -27.92 -14.12
N HIS A 102 2.55 -28.54 -14.48
CA HIS A 102 1.41 -27.85 -15.06
C HIS A 102 0.75 -26.88 -14.08
N PHE A 103 0.44 -27.33 -12.87
CA PHE A 103 -0.25 -26.51 -11.89
C PHE A 103 0.66 -25.46 -11.26
N CYS A 104 1.95 -25.75 -11.03
CA CYS A 104 2.88 -24.72 -10.59
C CYS A 104 3.06 -23.62 -11.64
N ALA A 105 3.09 -23.99 -12.93
CA ALA A 105 3.08 -22.99 -14.01
C ALA A 105 1.82 -22.13 -13.96
N ILE A 106 0.62 -22.72 -13.78
CA ILE A 106 -0.64 -21.95 -13.62
C ILE A 106 -0.58 -21.01 -12.41
N LEU A 107 -0.08 -21.46 -11.26
CA LEU A 107 0.02 -20.64 -10.04
C LEU A 107 0.89 -19.39 -10.27
N VAL A 108 2.03 -19.56 -10.94
CA VAL A 108 2.97 -18.46 -11.23
C VAL A 108 2.46 -17.57 -12.37
N ASP A 109 1.81 -18.14 -13.38
CA ASP A 109 1.18 -17.43 -14.50
C ASP A 109 0.03 -16.53 -13.99
N ASP A 110 -0.84 -17.05 -13.10
CA ASP A 110 -1.90 -16.26 -12.45
C ASP A 110 -1.33 -15.06 -11.68
N ILE A 111 -0.17 -15.20 -11.02
CA ILE A 111 0.52 -14.08 -10.37
C ILE A 111 1.04 -13.08 -11.40
N ALA A 112 1.74 -13.57 -12.44
CA ALA A 112 2.32 -12.72 -13.48
C ALA A 112 1.26 -11.91 -14.25
N ASP A 113 0.08 -12.49 -14.43
CA ASP A 113 -1.06 -11.89 -15.12
C ASP A 113 -2.00 -11.12 -14.19
N ARG A 114 -1.81 -11.26 -12.87
CA ARG A 114 -2.71 -10.75 -11.82
C ARG A 114 -4.15 -11.22 -12.03
N SER A 115 -4.32 -12.47 -12.48
CA SER A 115 -5.63 -13.05 -12.79
C SER A 115 -6.48 -13.14 -11.51
N PRO A 116 -7.59 -12.39 -11.38
CA PRO A 116 -8.37 -12.37 -10.15
C PRO A 116 -9.11 -13.69 -9.90
N LEU A 117 -9.47 -14.39 -10.98
CA LEU A 117 -10.23 -15.62 -10.93
C LEU A 117 -9.52 -16.75 -11.69
N ARG A 118 -9.77 -17.97 -11.24
CA ARG A 118 -9.42 -19.22 -11.90
C ARG A 118 -10.61 -20.16 -11.76
N LYS A 119 -11.15 -20.67 -12.88
CA LYS A 119 -12.35 -21.54 -12.92
C LYS A 119 -13.55 -20.95 -12.16
N ASN A 120 -13.80 -19.64 -12.31
CA ASN A 120 -14.85 -18.88 -11.61
C ASN A 120 -14.72 -18.84 -10.07
N LYS A 121 -13.57 -19.23 -9.53
CA LYS A 121 -13.22 -19.08 -8.12
C LYS A 121 -12.07 -18.08 -8.00
N ALA A 122 -11.81 -17.56 -6.81
CA ALA A 122 -10.62 -16.75 -6.57
C ALA A 122 -9.36 -17.53 -7.00
N ALA A 123 -8.46 -16.88 -7.74
CA ALA A 123 -7.18 -17.52 -8.06
C ALA A 123 -6.39 -17.81 -6.77
N ALA A 124 -5.50 -18.80 -6.81
CA ALA A 124 -4.78 -19.22 -5.60
C ALA A 124 -4.00 -18.07 -4.94
N HIS A 125 -3.37 -17.19 -5.73
CA HIS A 125 -2.66 -16.03 -5.18
C HIS A 125 -3.58 -14.96 -4.57
N VAL A 126 -4.86 -14.95 -4.93
CA VAL A 126 -5.88 -14.09 -4.29
C VAL A 126 -6.31 -14.66 -2.95
N VAL A 127 -6.34 -16.00 -2.82
CA VAL A 127 -6.71 -16.68 -1.57
C VAL A 127 -5.56 -16.71 -0.56
N PHE A 128 -4.36 -17.07 -1.01
CA PHE A 128 -3.19 -17.34 -0.15
C PHE A 128 -2.11 -16.26 -0.25
N GLY A 129 -2.26 -15.29 -1.14
CA GLY A 129 -1.21 -14.30 -1.44
C GLY A 129 -0.19 -14.80 -2.47
N GLU A 130 0.40 -13.86 -3.20
CA GLU A 130 1.38 -14.12 -4.26
C GLU A 130 2.65 -14.80 -3.74
N THR A 131 3.18 -14.37 -2.59
CA THR A 131 4.41 -14.93 -2.00
C THR A 131 4.23 -16.37 -1.56
N GLU A 132 3.10 -16.72 -0.91
CA GLU A 132 2.84 -18.10 -0.51
C GLU A 132 2.63 -18.99 -1.74
N THR A 133 1.89 -18.47 -2.72
CA THR A 133 1.57 -19.20 -3.95
C THR A 133 2.82 -19.51 -4.78
N SER A 134 3.70 -18.52 -4.99
CA SER A 134 4.98 -18.72 -5.67
C SER A 134 5.94 -19.61 -4.88
N SER A 135 6.09 -19.39 -3.57
CA SER A 135 6.96 -20.23 -2.73
C SER A 135 6.48 -21.68 -2.68
N ARG A 136 5.17 -21.90 -2.63
CA ARG A 136 4.57 -23.24 -2.69
C ARG A 136 4.84 -23.91 -4.04
N ALA A 137 4.71 -23.17 -5.14
CA ALA A 137 5.04 -23.68 -6.47
C ALA A 137 6.50 -24.17 -6.55
N TYR A 138 7.46 -23.37 -6.09
CA TYR A 138 8.88 -23.77 -6.06
C TYR A 138 9.13 -24.99 -5.17
N LEU A 139 8.49 -25.06 -4.01
CA LEU A 139 8.62 -26.21 -3.11
C LEU A 139 8.09 -27.50 -3.74
N VAL A 140 6.93 -27.45 -4.40
CA VAL A 140 6.32 -28.62 -5.07
C VAL A 140 7.21 -29.10 -6.21
N LEU A 141 7.70 -28.19 -7.06
CA LEU A 141 8.64 -28.52 -8.14
C LEU A 141 9.93 -29.14 -7.58
N THR A 142 10.52 -28.54 -6.55
CA THR A 142 11.76 -29.06 -5.94
C THR A 142 11.55 -30.44 -5.32
N ARG A 143 10.39 -30.69 -4.70
CA ARG A 143 10.05 -31.99 -4.13
C ARG A 143 9.92 -33.06 -5.21
N VAL A 144 9.24 -32.76 -6.32
CA VAL A 144 9.06 -33.76 -7.38
C VAL A 144 10.36 -34.04 -8.13
N VAL A 145 11.21 -33.03 -8.34
CA VAL A 145 12.57 -33.21 -8.87
C VAL A 145 13.39 -34.12 -7.95
N ASN A 146 13.43 -33.83 -6.65
CA ASN A 146 14.16 -34.65 -5.68
C ASN A 146 13.65 -36.09 -5.62
N ARG A 147 12.33 -36.29 -5.76
CA ARG A 147 11.74 -37.62 -5.83
C ARG A 147 12.18 -38.34 -7.10
N ALA A 148 12.06 -37.70 -8.26
CA ALA A 148 12.50 -38.27 -9.54
C ALA A 148 14.00 -38.62 -9.51
N MET A 149 14.85 -37.78 -8.93
CA MET A 149 16.29 -38.05 -8.81
C MET A 149 16.60 -39.32 -8.02
N ARG A 150 15.79 -39.65 -7.02
CA ARG A 150 15.97 -40.86 -6.20
C ARG A 150 15.38 -42.09 -6.85
N GLU A 151 14.18 -41.96 -7.42
CA GLU A 151 13.40 -43.09 -7.92
C GLU A 151 13.79 -43.45 -9.37
N ARG A 152 13.99 -42.45 -10.24
CA ARG A 152 14.28 -42.62 -11.66
C ARG A 152 15.14 -41.46 -12.21
N PRO A 153 16.47 -41.48 -12.04
CA PRO A 153 17.37 -40.38 -12.41
C PRO A 153 17.25 -39.90 -13.87
N VAL A 154 16.95 -40.81 -14.81
CA VAL A 154 16.72 -40.47 -16.22
C VAL A 154 15.53 -39.52 -16.39
N LEU A 155 14.43 -39.78 -15.66
CA LEU A 155 13.24 -38.92 -15.70
C LEU A 155 13.51 -37.56 -15.05
N ALA A 156 14.35 -37.51 -14.02
CA ALA A 156 14.76 -36.26 -13.39
C ALA A 156 15.58 -35.37 -14.34
N ALA A 157 16.46 -35.98 -15.15
CA ALA A 157 17.24 -35.25 -16.15
C ALA A 157 16.33 -34.61 -17.21
N GLU A 158 15.36 -35.37 -17.73
CA GLU A 158 14.37 -34.85 -18.69
C GLU A 158 13.46 -33.77 -18.07
N LEU A 159 13.04 -33.96 -16.81
CA LEU A 159 12.27 -32.96 -16.07
C LEU A 159 13.04 -31.64 -15.92
N LEU A 160 14.30 -31.69 -15.47
CA LEU A 160 15.12 -30.49 -15.28
C LEU A 160 15.34 -29.75 -16.60
N LYS A 161 15.66 -30.49 -17.68
CA LYS A 161 15.81 -29.91 -19.02
C LYS A 161 14.52 -29.25 -19.50
N SER A 162 13.37 -29.91 -19.31
CA SER A 162 12.09 -29.33 -19.69
C SER A 162 11.73 -28.11 -18.84
N LEU A 163 12.03 -28.09 -17.54
CA LEU A 163 11.80 -26.93 -16.69
C LEU A 163 12.62 -25.72 -17.16
N GLU A 164 13.88 -25.93 -17.54
CA GLU A 164 14.72 -24.89 -18.14
C GLU A 164 14.11 -24.33 -19.42
N GLU A 165 13.69 -25.20 -20.36
CA GLU A 165 13.04 -24.78 -21.60
C GLU A 165 11.74 -23.99 -21.33
N ILE A 166 10.89 -24.48 -20.42
CA ILE A 166 9.64 -23.81 -20.02
C ILE A 166 9.92 -22.42 -19.45
N HIS A 167 10.89 -22.30 -18.54
CA HIS A 167 11.28 -21.02 -17.97
C HIS A 167 11.91 -20.08 -19.00
N GLN A 168 12.69 -20.60 -19.95
CA GLN A 168 13.24 -19.81 -21.05
C GLN A 168 12.13 -19.27 -21.97
N GLY A 169 11.12 -20.09 -22.28
CA GLY A 169 9.95 -19.64 -23.05
C GLY A 169 9.15 -18.57 -22.29
N GLN A 170 8.96 -18.75 -20.98
CA GLN A 170 8.29 -17.76 -20.13
C GLN A 170 9.06 -16.44 -20.07
N ASP A 171 10.39 -16.49 -19.90
CA ASP A 171 11.25 -15.30 -19.88
C ASP A 171 11.16 -14.51 -21.19
N GLN A 172 11.20 -15.20 -22.34
CA GLN A 172 11.02 -14.56 -23.64
C GLN A 172 9.68 -13.79 -23.72
N SER A 173 8.57 -14.41 -23.31
CA SER A 173 7.26 -13.73 -23.29
C SER A 173 7.27 -12.50 -22.37
N LEU A 174 7.88 -12.61 -21.18
CA LEU A 174 7.95 -11.50 -20.21
C LEU A 174 8.87 -10.36 -20.66
N VAL A 175 9.97 -10.65 -21.36
CA VAL A 175 10.83 -9.64 -21.98
C VAL A 175 10.05 -8.87 -23.04
N TRP A 176 9.28 -9.56 -23.88
CA TRP A 176 8.39 -8.92 -24.85
C TRP A 176 7.32 -8.07 -24.18
N ARG A 177 6.74 -8.55 -23.07
CA ARG A 177 5.77 -7.79 -22.26
C ARG A 177 6.38 -6.51 -21.67
N ARG A 178 7.62 -6.58 -21.20
CA ARG A 178 8.33 -5.46 -20.54
C ARG A 178 8.75 -4.39 -21.53
N TYR A 179 9.43 -4.77 -22.61
CA TYR A 179 10.03 -3.83 -23.57
C TYR A 179 9.14 -3.58 -24.80
N GLY A 180 8.01 -4.28 -24.91
CA GLY A 180 7.07 -4.17 -26.01
C GLY A 180 7.69 -4.56 -27.35
N LEU A 181 7.20 -3.94 -28.41
CA LEU A 181 7.62 -4.22 -29.79
C LEU A 181 9.11 -3.92 -30.06
N ASN A 182 9.79 -3.16 -29.22
CA ASN A 182 11.23 -2.90 -29.36
C ASN A 182 12.09 -4.16 -29.13
N SER A 183 11.55 -5.13 -28.39
CA SER A 183 12.22 -6.42 -28.11
C SER A 183 11.65 -7.58 -28.93
N PHE A 184 10.72 -7.28 -29.84
CA PHE A 184 10.08 -8.25 -30.72
C PHE A 184 10.51 -8.01 -32.18
N PRO A 185 10.66 -9.04 -33.03
CA PRO A 185 11.12 -8.84 -34.40
C PRO A 185 10.26 -7.87 -35.22
N LEU A 186 10.89 -7.16 -36.17
CA LEU A 186 10.22 -6.16 -36.99
C LEU A 186 9.54 -6.75 -38.22
N GLY A 187 10.10 -7.81 -38.83
CA GLY A 187 9.53 -8.45 -40.02
C GLY A 187 8.40 -9.43 -39.70
N ASP A 188 7.33 -9.44 -40.51
CA ASP A 188 6.14 -10.27 -40.26
C ASP A 188 6.44 -11.77 -40.16
N ASN A 189 7.27 -12.29 -41.06
CA ASN A 189 7.71 -13.69 -41.00
C ASN A 189 8.57 -13.96 -39.76
N GLU A 190 9.42 -13.01 -39.36
CA GLU A 190 10.30 -13.14 -38.19
C GLU A 190 9.50 -13.16 -36.89
N ARG A 191 8.43 -12.35 -36.80
CA ARG A 191 7.50 -12.33 -35.66
C ARG A 191 6.84 -13.68 -35.44
N LEU A 192 6.32 -14.27 -36.51
CA LEU A 192 5.67 -15.57 -36.44
C LEU A 192 6.66 -16.68 -36.07
N VAL A 193 7.87 -16.65 -36.61
CA VAL A 193 8.95 -17.60 -36.26
C VAL A 193 9.36 -17.47 -34.80
N ALA A 194 9.55 -16.24 -34.31
CA ALA A 194 9.90 -15.97 -32.92
C ALA A 194 8.80 -16.43 -31.96
N TYR A 195 7.54 -16.13 -32.26
CA TYR A 195 6.40 -16.58 -31.46
C TYR A 195 6.32 -18.11 -31.43
N LYS A 196 6.44 -18.80 -32.58
CA LYS A 196 6.45 -20.27 -32.63
C LYS A 196 7.59 -20.87 -31.82
N ARG A 197 8.78 -20.25 -31.83
CA ARG A 197 9.92 -20.68 -31.01
C ARG A 197 9.61 -20.56 -29.52
N MET A 198 9.06 -19.44 -29.07
CA MET A 198 8.65 -19.25 -27.67
C MET A 198 7.57 -20.26 -27.25
N ALA A 199 6.53 -20.43 -28.08
CA ALA A 199 5.46 -21.40 -27.83
C ALA A 199 5.98 -22.84 -27.70
N ARG A 200 6.98 -23.21 -28.51
CA ARG A 200 7.67 -24.51 -28.42
C ARG A 200 8.40 -24.67 -27.08
N LEU A 201 9.12 -23.64 -26.63
CA LEU A 201 9.86 -23.66 -25.35
C LEU A 201 8.92 -23.66 -24.15
N LYS A 202 7.77 -22.98 -24.22
CA LYS A 202 6.79 -22.88 -23.13
C LYS A 202 5.83 -24.10 -23.13
N THR A 203 4.67 -23.99 -23.76
CA THR A 203 3.66 -25.06 -23.73
C THR A 203 4.09 -26.30 -24.50
N GLY A 204 4.92 -26.17 -25.55
CA GLY A 204 5.45 -27.31 -26.30
C GLY A 204 6.30 -28.25 -25.45
N SER A 205 7.26 -27.72 -24.69
CA SER A 205 8.16 -28.51 -23.85
C SER A 205 7.43 -29.29 -22.77
N LEU A 206 6.32 -28.78 -22.22
CA LEU A 206 5.46 -29.54 -21.29
C LEU A 206 4.94 -30.85 -21.90
N PHE A 207 4.48 -30.82 -23.14
CA PHE A 207 3.97 -32.03 -23.80
C PHE A 207 5.10 -32.94 -24.28
N VAL A 208 6.23 -32.39 -24.74
CA VAL A 208 7.41 -33.18 -25.06
C VAL A 208 7.93 -33.92 -23.83
N LEU A 209 7.97 -33.25 -22.67
CA LEU A 209 8.33 -33.86 -21.39
C LEU A 209 7.49 -35.10 -21.10
N LEU A 210 6.16 -35.06 -21.29
CA LEU A 210 5.32 -36.24 -21.10
C LEU A 210 5.82 -37.43 -21.93
N GLY A 211 6.14 -37.23 -23.21
CA GLY A 211 6.65 -38.29 -24.08
C GLY A 211 8.00 -38.83 -23.61
N ARG A 212 8.91 -37.95 -23.22
CA ARG A 212 10.21 -38.30 -22.65
C ARG A 212 10.05 -39.08 -21.34
N LEU A 213 9.10 -38.70 -20.50
CA LEU A 213 8.85 -39.39 -19.23
C LEU A 213 8.30 -40.82 -19.45
N LEU A 214 7.45 -41.01 -20.45
CA LEU A 214 6.89 -42.31 -20.79
C LEU A 214 7.94 -43.27 -21.38
N ASN A 215 8.89 -42.75 -22.16
CA ASN A 215 9.89 -43.53 -22.90
C ASN A 215 11.31 -43.47 -22.30
N ASP A 216 11.44 -43.14 -21.01
CA ASP A 216 12.74 -43.10 -20.31
C ASP A 216 13.80 -42.25 -21.05
N GLY A 217 13.39 -41.06 -21.49
CA GLY A 217 14.21 -40.14 -22.27
C GLY A 217 14.21 -40.40 -23.77
N GLY A 218 13.52 -41.42 -24.27
CA GLY A 218 13.34 -41.68 -25.70
C GLY A 218 12.57 -40.57 -26.43
N ALA A 219 12.98 -40.28 -27.67
CA ALA A 219 12.49 -39.15 -28.48
C ALA A 219 11.28 -39.48 -29.38
N GLU A 220 10.74 -40.69 -29.28
CA GLU A 220 9.83 -41.27 -30.27
C GLU A 220 8.52 -40.48 -30.41
N LEU A 221 8.11 -39.81 -29.34
CA LEU A 221 6.86 -39.04 -29.30
C LEU A 221 7.06 -37.52 -29.49
N ASP A 222 8.30 -37.04 -29.60
CA ASP A 222 8.61 -35.60 -29.59
C ASP A 222 7.88 -34.82 -30.68
N ASP A 223 7.94 -35.28 -31.93
CA ASP A 223 7.29 -34.58 -33.05
C ASP A 223 5.77 -34.48 -32.83
N LYS A 224 5.16 -35.61 -32.45
CA LYS A 224 3.71 -35.69 -32.21
C LYS A 224 3.29 -34.78 -31.06
N LEU A 225 4.04 -34.78 -29.96
CA LEU A 225 3.73 -34.00 -28.76
C LEU A 225 4.10 -32.53 -28.91
N ALA A 226 5.12 -32.19 -29.70
CA ALA A 226 5.42 -30.81 -30.07
C ALA A 226 4.33 -30.20 -30.96
N ARG A 227 3.81 -30.96 -31.94
CA ARG A 227 2.64 -30.54 -32.75
C ARG A 227 1.40 -30.37 -31.90
N PHE A 228 1.15 -31.29 -30.97
CA PHE A 228 0.05 -31.15 -30.02
C PHE A 228 0.23 -29.95 -29.09
N GLY A 229 1.45 -29.70 -28.60
CA GLY A 229 1.76 -28.52 -27.79
C GLY A 229 1.54 -27.21 -28.53
N TRP A 230 1.84 -27.17 -29.84
CA TRP A 230 1.49 -26.05 -30.70
C TRP A 230 -0.03 -25.83 -30.78
N TYR A 231 -0.82 -26.89 -30.98
CA TYR A 231 -2.27 -26.82 -30.93
C TYR A 231 -2.78 -26.31 -29.56
N ALA A 232 -2.23 -26.82 -28.46
CA ALA A 232 -2.62 -26.43 -27.11
C ALA A 232 -2.33 -24.95 -26.81
N GLN A 233 -1.16 -24.44 -27.24
CA GLN A 233 -0.83 -23.01 -27.15
C GLN A 233 -1.84 -22.16 -27.95
N LEU A 234 -2.02 -22.48 -29.24
CA LEU A 234 -2.97 -21.77 -30.10
C LEU A 234 -4.37 -21.75 -29.49
N GLN A 235 -4.81 -22.88 -28.93
CA GLN A 235 -6.12 -22.98 -28.33
C GLN A 235 -6.25 -22.07 -27.10
N ASN A 236 -5.23 -21.98 -26.25
CA ASN A 236 -5.23 -21.09 -25.09
C ASN A 236 -5.29 -19.62 -25.50
N ASP A 237 -4.45 -19.21 -26.45
CA ASP A 237 -4.36 -17.82 -26.91
C ASP A 237 -5.64 -17.39 -27.65
N CYS A 238 -6.23 -18.28 -28.46
CA CYS A 238 -7.50 -17.99 -29.12
C CYS A 238 -8.64 -17.85 -28.11
N LYS A 239 -8.64 -18.60 -27.00
CA LYS A 239 -9.68 -18.47 -25.96
C LYS A 239 -9.63 -17.12 -25.26
N ASN A 240 -8.43 -16.58 -25.07
CA ASN A 240 -8.23 -15.28 -24.43
C ASN A 240 -9.03 -14.17 -25.13
N ILE A 241 -9.15 -14.24 -26.47
CA ILE A 241 -9.89 -13.27 -27.27
C ILE A 241 -11.31 -13.74 -27.60
N TYR A 242 -11.51 -15.01 -27.97
CA TYR A 242 -12.76 -15.47 -28.62
C TYR A 242 -13.72 -16.26 -27.73
N SER A 243 -13.39 -16.50 -26.44
CA SER A 243 -14.24 -17.29 -25.53
C SER A 243 -14.80 -16.45 -24.39
N ALA A 244 -16.11 -16.21 -24.42
CA ALA A 244 -16.83 -15.56 -23.32
C ALA A 244 -16.83 -16.41 -22.03
N GLU A 245 -16.76 -17.74 -22.16
CA GLU A 245 -16.61 -18.65 -21.01
C GLU A 245 -15.24 -18.49 -20.36
N TYR A 246 -14.18 -18.42 -21.16
CA TYR A 246 -12.83 -18.18 -20.67
C TYR A 246 -12.71 -16.82 -19.97
N ALA A 247 -13.29 -15.78 -20.56
CA ALA A 247 -13.32 -14.45 -19.95
C ALA A 247 -14.04 -14.43 -18.59
N ARG A 248 -15.15 -15.18 -18.45
CA ARG A 248 -15.80 -15.37 -17.13
C ARG A 248 -14.91 -16.12 -16.14
N ASN A 249 -14.27 -17.20 -16.60
CA ASN A 249 -13.42 -18.05 -15.77
C ASN A 249 -12.20 -17.32 -15.19
N LYS A 250 -11.61 -16.38 -15.96
CA LYS A 250 -10.46 -15.55 -15.54
C LYS A 250 -10.85 -14.17 -15.00
N GLY A 251 -12.06 -13.70 -15.26
CA GLY A 251 -12.59 -12.41 -14.78
C GLY A 251 -12.29 -11.20 -15.68
N SER A 252 -11.70 -11.41 -16.86
CA SER A 252 -11.35 -10.34 -17.81
C SER A 252 -11.46 -10.83 -19.26
N VAL A 253 -11.86 -9.93 -20.18
CA VAL A 253 -11.81 -10.19 -21.63
C VAL A 253 -10.47 -9.71 -22.17
N ALA A 254 -9.81 -10.54 -22.99
CA ALA A 254 -8.54 -10.24 -23.63
C ALA A 254 -7.44 -9.81 -22.65
N GLU A 255 -7.28 -10.61 -21.60
CA GLU A 255 -6.26 -10.43 -20.57
C GLU A 255 -4.86 -10.25 -21.17
N ASP A 256 -4.51 -11.01 -22.22
CA ASP A 256 -3.18 -10.97 -22.83
C ASP A 256 -2.91 -9.60 -23.44
N LEU A 257 -3.87 -9.05 -24.19
CA LEU A 257 -3.75 -7.73 -24.80
C LEU A 257 -3.62 -6.63 -23.73
N ARG A 258 -4.42 -6.74 -22.66
CA ARG A 258 -4.40 -5.80 -21.53
C ARG A 258 -3.07 -5.85 -20.77
N ASN A 259 -2.49 -7.02 -20.66
CA ASN A 259 -1.19 -7.24 -20.03
C ASN A 259 -0.01 -7.00 -20.98
N SER A 260 -0.26 -6.59 -22.24
CA SER A 260 0.77 -6.45 -23.29
C SER A 260 1.53 -7.74 -23.61
N GLU A 261 0.90 -8.90 -23.41
CA GLU A 261 1.44 -10.18 -23.87
C GLU A 261 1.16 -10.38 -25.36
N LEU A 262 2.14 -10.93 -26.07
CA LEU A 262 2.08 -11.14 -27.52
C LEU A 262 1.51 -12.53 -27.84
N SER A 263 0.24 -12.76 -27.50
CA SER A 263 -0.46 -14.00 -27.83
C SER A 263 -0.73 -14.14 -29.33
N TYR A 264 -1.03 -15.35 -29.81
CA TYR A 264 -1.12 -15.64 -31.24
C TYR A 264 -2.06 -14.69 -32.03
N PRO A 265 -3.30 -14.40 -31.56
CA PRO A 265 -4.15 -13.43 -32.25
C PRO A 265 -3.53 -12.03 -32.35
N ILE A 266 -2.79 -11.60 -31.32
CA ILE A 266 -2.10 -10.30 -31.29
C ILE A 266 -0.96 -10.28 -32.31
N VAL A 267 -0.17 -11.35 -32.39
CA VAL A 267 0.88 -11.49 -33.41
C VAL A 267 0.27 -11.50 -34.82
N VAL A 268 -0.83 -12.22 -35.05
CA VAL A 268 -1.56 -12.21 -36.33
C VAL A 268 -2.10 -10.80 -36.65
N GLY A 269 -2.59 -10.09 -35.65
CA GLY A 269 -3.04 -8.71 -35.78
C GLY A 269 -1.91 -7.75 -36.14
N LEU A 270 -0.70 -7.95 -35.62
CA LEU A 270 0.48 -7.14 -35.94
C LEU A 270 1.02 -7.36 -37.36
N ILE A 271 0.78 -8.53 -37.96
CA ILE A 271 1.19 -8.85 -39.35
C ILE A 271 0.08 -8.62 -40.39
N THR A 272 -1.13 -8.28 -39.95
CA THR A 272 -2.25 -8.00 -40.85
C THR A 272 -2.37 -6.49 -41.05
N ASP A 273 -2.22 -5.98 -42.28
CA ASP A 273 -2.11 -4.54 -42.59
C ASP A 273 -3.22 -3.67 -41.96
N ASN A 274 -4.47 -4.10 -42.07
CA ASN A 274 -5.63 -3.36 -41.53
C ASN A 274 -5.76 -3.46 -40.01
N ALA A 275 -4.97 -4.34 -39.37
CA ALA A 275 -5.00 -4.58 -37.94
C ALA A 275 -3.79 -4.02 -37.19
N ASN A 276 -2.63 -4.02 -37.84
CA ASN A 276 -1.34 -3.68 -37.27
C ASN A 276 -1.37 -2.33 -36.55
N GLY A 277 -1.89 -1.28 -37.20
CA GLY A 277 -1.93 0.05 -36.61
C GLY A 277 -2.76 0.14 -35.31
N ALA A 278 -3.87 -0.60 -35.21
CA ALA A 278 -4.70 -0.61 -34.00
C ALA A 278 -4.04 -1.42 -32.87
N VAL A 279 -3.51 -2.60 -33.19
CA VAL A 279 -2.84 -3.48 -32.22
C VAL A 279 -1.56 -2.86 -31.70
N LYS A 280 -0.73 -2.28 -32.58
CA LYS A 280 0.49 -1.56 -32.20
C LYS A 280 0.19 -0.40 -31.25
N ARG A 281 -0.79 0.44 -31.58
CA ARG A 281 -1.21 1.55 -30.71
C ARG A 281 -1.69 1.06 -29.35
N ALA A 282 -2.49 -0.01 -29.31
CA ALA A 282 -2.95 -0.58 -28.04
C ALA A 282 -1.79 -1.09 -27.17
N LEU A 283 -0.75 -1.69 -27.76
CA LEU A 283 0.44 -2.14 -27.02
C LEU A 283 1.32 -0.97 -26.52
N GLU A 284 1.33 0.18 -27.22
CA GLU A 284 2.12 1.37 -26.89
C GLU A 284 1.44 2.27 -25.85
N THR A 285 0.19 2.67 -26.09
CA THR A 285 -0.55 3.60 -25.21
C THR A 285 -1.14 2.89 -24.01
N ARG A 286 -1.42 1.59 -24.19
CA ARG A 286 -2.19 0.74 -23.29
C ARG A 286 -3.59 1.25 -23.02
N SER A 287 -4.08 2.34 -23.61
CA SER A 287 -5.35 2.98 -23.23
C SER A 287 -6.59 2.08 -23.49
N ASP A 288 -7.65 2.22 -22.69
CA ASP A 288 -8.81 1.31 -22.78
C ASP A 288 -9.51 1.50 -24.13
N ALA A 289 -9.53 2.74 -24.62
CA ALA A 289 -10.04 3.09 -25.93
C ALA A 289 -9.25 2.45 -27.07
N ASP A 290 -7.93 2.36 -26.96
CA ASP A 290 -7.10 1.71 -27.98
C ASP A 290 -7.15 0.19 -27.87
N ILE A 291 -7.22 -0.36 -26.66
CA ILE A 291 -7.45 -1.78 -26.42
C ILE A 291 -8.79 -2.21 -27.02
N GLU A 292 -9.88 -1.47 -26.82
CA GLU A 292 -11.17 -1.77 -27.44
C GLU A 292 -11.13 -1.72 -28.97
N LYS A 293 -10.39 -0.76 -29.55
CA LYS A 293 -10.21 -0.69 -31.01
C LYS A 293 -9.41 -1.89 -31.53
N ALA A 294 -8.32 -2.24 -30.84
CA ALA A 294 -7.54 -3.42 -31.17
C ALA A 294 -8.38 -4.69 -31.03
N LEU A 295 -9.24 -4.80 -30.02
CA LEU A 295 -10.12 -5.96 -29.85
C LEU A 295 -11.09 -6.14 -31.01
N ARG A 296 -11.79 -5.08 -31.44
CA ARG A 296 -12.67 -5.14 -32.62
C ARG A 296 -11.96 -5.63 -33.87
N VAL A 297 -10.69 -5.26 -34.00
CA VAL A 297 -9.83 -5.65 -35.12
C VAL A 297 -9.35 -7.10 -34.98
N LEU A 298 -8.99 -7.54 -33.78
CA LEU A 298 -8.61 -8.94 -33.48
C LEU A 298 -9.80 -9.90 -33.63
N GLU A 299 -11.02 -9.43 -33.38
CA GLU A 299 -12.29 -10.13 -33.62
C GLU A 299 -12.75 -10.10 -35.08
N SER A 300 -12.07 -9.33 -35.94
CA SER A 300 -12.44 -9.24 -37.36
C SER A 300 -12.36 -10.61 -38.04
N PRO A 301 -13.18 -10.86 -39.09
CA PRO A 301 -13.14 -12.12 -39.83
C PRO A 301 -11.74 -12.49 -40.33
N THR A 302 -10.92 -11.51 -40.73
CA THR A 302 -9.56 -11.75 -41.22
C THR A 302 -8.66 -12.40 -40.16
N VAL A 303 -8.54 -11.76 -38.98
CA VAL A 303 -7.68 -12.27 -37.89
C VAL A 303 -8.25 -13.55 -37.30
N ARG A 304 -9.57 -13.58 -37.09
CA ARG A 304 -10.26 -14.75 -36.53
C ARG A 304 -10.15 -15.98 -37.44
N ASN A 305 -10.35 -15.84 -38.75
CA ASN A 305 -10.22 -16.95 -39.68
C ASN A 305 -8.78 -17.46 -39.77
N ALA A 306 -7.79 -16.57 -39.74
CA ALA A 306 -6.38 -16.97 -39.69
C ALA A 306 -6.07 -17.79 -38.42
N CYS A 307 -6.58 -17.37 -37.26
CA CYS A 307 -6.42 -18.10 -36.00
C CYS A 307 -7.12 -19.48 -36.02
N LEU A 308 -8.36 -19.55 -36.52
CA LEU A 308 -9.11 -20.80 -36.63
C LEU A 308 -8.50 -21.76 -37.67
N GLN A 309 -7.97 -21.23 -38.76
CA GLN A 309 -7.24 -22.01 -39.77
C GLN A 309 -5.96 -22.60 -39.18
N ALA A 310 -5.16 -21.80 -38.46
CA ALA A 310 -3.97 -22.29 -37.77
C ALA A 310 -4.28 -23.37 -36.73
N LEU A 311 -5.39 -23.23 -35.99
CA LEU A 311 -5.89 -24.26 -35.07
C LEU A 311 -6.27 -25.56 -35.79
N LYS A 312 -6.97 -25.44 -36.92
CA LYS A 312 -7.35 -26.60 -37.74
C LYS A 312 -6.12 -27.33 -38.29
N GLU A 313 -5.15 -26.58 -38.81
CA GLU A 313 -3.89 -27.13 -39.30
C GLU A 313 -3.09 -27.81 -38.17
N ALA A 314 -2.99 -27.17 -37.01
CA ALA A 314 -2.29 -27.74 -35.85
C ALA A 314 -2.97 -29.00 -35.27
N SER A 315 -4.29 -29.15 -35.46
CA SER A 315 -5.02 -30.34 -35.03
C SER A 315 -4.79 -31.57 -35.91
N CYS A 316 -4.28 -31.37 -37.14
CA CYS A 316 -4.12 -32.44 -38.12
C CYS A 316 -3.05 -33.46 -37.68
N GLY A 317 -3.43 -34.73 -37.60
CA GLY A 317 -2.58 -35.84 -37.18
C GLY A 317 -2.38 -35.96 -35.66
N VAL A 318 -3.10 -35.19 -34.86
CA VAL A 318 -3.14 -35.26 -33.38
C VAL A 318 -4.55 -35.24 -32.82
N GLU A 319 -5.56 -35.55 -33.64
CA GLU A 319 -7.00 -35.45 -33.34
C GLU A 319 -7.39 -36.24 -32.09
N GLU A 320 -6.79 -37.41 -31.90
CA GLU A 320 -7.04 -38.24 -30.72
C GLU A 320 -6.55 -37.57 -29.41
N LEU A 321 -5.42 -36.85 -29.47
CA LEU A 321 -4.90 -36.10 -28.32
C LEU A 321 -5.75 -34.86 -28.06
N VAL A 322 -6.26 -34.22 -29.12
CA VAL A 322 -7.22 -33.11 -29.01
C VAL A 322 -8.50 -33.57 -28.32
N ALA A 323 -8.99 -34.77 -28.63
CA ALA A 323 -10.14 -35.36 -27.95
C ALA A 323 -9.87 -35.61 -26.45
N SER A 324 -8.70 -36.14 -26.10
CA SER A 324 -8.28 -36.37 -24.70
C SER A 324 -8.07 -35.09 -23.90
N TRP A 325 -7.70 -33.97 -24.55
CA TRP A 325 -7.55 -32.67 -23.89
C TRP A 325 -8.85 -32.12 -23.30
N GLY A 326 -10.01 -32.58 -23.78
CA GLY A 326 -11.30 -32.40 -23.11
C GLY A 326 -11.85 -30.97 -23.03
N ARG A 327 -11.15 -29.95 -23.54
CA ARG A 327 -11.60 -28.55 -23.45
C ARG A 327 -12.59 -28.19 -24.58
N ARG A 328 -13.88 -28.49 -24.41
CA ARG A 328 -14.97 -28.24 -25.38
C ARG A 328 -15.69 -26.87 -25.24
N GLU A 329 -15.00 -25.85 -24.72
CA GLU A 329 -15.56 -24.51 -24.54
C GLU A 329 -15.82 -23.86 -25.92
N THR A 330 -17.00 -23.28 -26.12
CA THR A 330 -17.41 -22.75 -27.43
C THR A 330 -16.69 -21.43 -27.76
N MET A 331 -16.02 -21.37 -28.91
CA MET A 331 -15.37 -20.15 -29.46
C MET A 331 -16.38 -19.23 -30.17
N SER A 332 -17.60 -19.09 -29.62
CA SER A 332 -18.69 -18.29 -30.16
C SER A 332 -18.93 -17.04 -29.32
N SER A 333 -18.76 -15.88 -29.95
CA SER A 333 -19.09 -14.56 -29.41
C SER A 333 -20.59 -14.29 -29.59
N ASN A 334 -21.45 -14.70 -28.66
CA ASN A 334 -22.86 -14.25 -28.65
C ASN A 334 -22.98 -13.00 -27.78
N THR A 335 -22.88 -11.83 -28.42
CA THR A 335 -23.10 -10.52 -27.81
C THR A 335 -24.59 -10.23 -27.75
N SER A 336 -25.20 -10.37 -26.57
CA SER A 336 -26.52 -9.79 -26.25
C SER A 336 -26.70 -9.66 -24.73
N ILE A 337 -26.07 -8.63 -24.15
CA ILE A 337 -26.59 -8.02 -22.93
C ILE A 337 -27.26 -6.72 -23.37
N LYS A 338 -28.59 -6.68 -23.29
CA LYS A 338 -29.40 -5.52 -23.65
C LYS A 338 -29.06 -4.35 -22.71
N ALA A 339 -28.64 -3.26 -23.32
CA ALA A 339 -28.62 -1.94 -22.69
C ALA A 339 -30.06 -1.48 -22.42
N THR A 340 -30.35 -1.12 -21.17
CA THR A 340 -31.46 -0.21 -20.87
C THR A 340 -30.83 1.14 -20.60
N THR A 341 -31.01 2.05 -21.55
CA THR A 341 -30.60 3.44 -21.52
C THR A 341 -31.48 4.23 -20.55
N GLN A 342 -30.84 4.97 -19.64
CA GLN A 342 -31.26 6.33 -19.36
C GLN A 342 -30.02 7.24 -19.47
N LYS A 343 -30.07 8.07 -20.53
CA LYS A 343 -29.36 9.33 -20.84
C LYS A 343 -28.60 9.97 -19.65
N ASP A 344 -27.38 10.51 -19.80
CA ASP A 344 -26.88 11.40 -20.85
C ASP A 344 -25.32 11.46 -20.88
N GLY A 345 -24.76 11.65 -22.08
CA GLY A 345 -23.81 12.74 -22.35
C GLY A 345 -22.31 12.63 -21.98
N ARG A 346 -21.52 12.31 -23.02
CA ARG A 346 -20.16 12.83 -23.37
C ARG A 346 -18.90 12.25 -22.70
N GLY A 347 -17.96 11.83 -23.56
CA GLY A 347 -16.56 12.28 -23.52
C GLY A 347 -15.52 11.30 -22.94
N PHE A 348 -14.62 10.82 -23.80
CA PHE A 348 -13.44 9.98 -23.53
C PHE A 348 -12.43 10.64 -22.56
N THR A 349 -11.73 9.86 -21.71
CA THR A 349 -10.33 9.38 -21.94
C THR A 349 -9.70 8.67 -20.71
N GLU A 350 -8.90 7.64 -21.03
CA GLU A 350 -7.69 7.13 -20.32
C GLU A 350 -7.77 6.28 -19.04
N ILE A 351 -6.84 5.32 -19.00
CA ILE A 351 -6.74 4.18 -18.08
C ILE A 351 -6.25 4.54 -16.70
N ALA A 352 -6.96 4.03 -15.71
CA ALA A 352 -6.44 3.76 -14.37
C ALA A 352 -6.28 2.24 -14.17
N ALA A 353 -5.25 1.89 -13.40
CA ALA A 353 -4.86 0.56 -12.94
C ALA A 353 -6.03 -0.42 -12.70
N ALA A 354 -5.79 -1.72 -12.90
CA ALA A 354 -6.78 -2.77 -12.60
C ALA A 354 -7.47 -2.48 -11.26
N PRO A 355 -8.82 -2.40 -11.23
CA PRO A 355 -9.52 -2.25 -9.98
C PRO A 355 -9.33 -3.54 -9.19
N CYS A 356 -8.42 -3.47 -8.22
CA CYS A 356 -8.67 -4.04 -6.90
C CYS A 356 -10.15 -3.77 -6.62
N ASN A 357 -10.93 -4.77 -6.22
CA ASN A 357 -12.33 -4.56 -5.86
C ASN A 357 -12.34 -3.74 -4.56
N THR A 358 -11.98 -2.46 -4.68
CA THR A 358 -12.33 -1.39 -3.80
C THR A 358 -13.84 -1.50 -3.72
N SER A 359 -14.36 -1.83 -2.55
CA SER A 359 -15.64 -1.24 -2.20
C SER A 359 -15.44 0.24 -2.47
N LYS A 360 -16.02 0.74 -3.57
CA LYS A 360 -16.03 2.17 -3.85
C LYS A 360 -16.58 2.80 -2.59
N LEU A 361 -15.88 3.82 -2.09
CA LEU A 361 -16.49 4.70 -1.09
C LEU A 361 -17.86 5.09 -1.62
N LEU A 362 -18.87 4.97 -0.75
CA LEU A 362 -20.21 5.34 -1.12
C LEU A 362 -20.20 6.83 -1.46
N GLU A 363 -21.08 7.27 -2.34
CA GLU A 363 -21.22 8.70 -2.66
C GLU A 363 -21.40 9.55 -1.39
N ALA A 364 -22.05 8.98 -0.37
CA ALA A 364 -22.19 9.56 0.96
C ALA A 364 -20.85 9.77 1.70
N ASP A 365 -19.86 8.89 1.53
CA ASP A 365 -18.53 9.04 2.14
C ASP A 365 -17.79 10.22 1.52
N LEU A 366 -17.78 10.30 0.19
CA LEU A 366 -17.14 11.40 -0.52
C LEU A 366 -17.84 12.74 -0.23
N ALA A 367 -19.17 12.74 -0.15
CA ALA A 367 -19.95 13.92 0.24
C ALA A 367 -19.59 14.40 1.65
N TYR A 368 -19.47 13.48 2.61
CA TYR A 368 -19.02 13.78 3.97
C TYR A 368 -17.63 14.42 3.96
N TRP A 369 -16.63 13.78 3.35
CA TRP A 369 -15.27 14.30 3.32
C TRP A 369 -15.17 15.64 2.58
N THR A 370 -15.96 15.83 1.52
CA THR A 370 -16.07 17.10 0.81
C THR A 370 -16.58 18.21 1.73
N ARG A 371 -17.67 17.96 2.46
CA ARG A 371 -18.23 18.91 3.43
C ARG A 371 -17.24 19.27 4.53
N ARG A 372 -16.47 18.30 5.03
CA ARG A 372 -15.50 18.51 6.12
C ARG A 372 -14.21 19.20 5.67
N CYS A 373 -13.64 18.78 4.54
CA CYS A 373 -12.27 19.16 4.17
C CYS A 373 -12.21 20.40 3.26
N ILE A 374 -13.16 20.57 2.33
CA ILE A 374 -13.09 21.67 1.35
C ILE A 374 -13.19 23.05 2.03
N PRO A 375 -14.16 23.33 2.93
CA PRO A 375 -14.24 24.63 3.57
C PRO A 375 -12.99 24.95 4.40
N MET A 376 -12.49 23.95 5.14
CA MET A 376 -11.30 24.06 5.97
C MET A 376 -10.07 24.45 5.15
N VAL A 377 -9.74 23.70 4.09
CA VAL A 377 -8.57 24.00 3.25
C VAL A 377 -8.78 25.30 2.47
N SER A 378 -10.00 25.60 2.00
CA SER A 378 -10.33 26.85 1.32
C SER A 378 -10.05 28.07 2.21
N ASN A 379 -10.50 28.04 3.46
CA ASN A 379 -10.33 29.16 4.40
C ASN A 379 -8.87 29.33 4.82
N LEU A 380 -8.11 28.25 4.94
CA LEU A 380 -6.65 28.32 5.16
C LEU A 380 -5.92 28.96 3.97
N LEU A 381 -6.25 28.57 2.74
CA LEU A 381 -5.66 29.15 1.53
C LEU A 381 -5.93 30.66 1.44
N LYS A 382 -7.17 31.07 1.69
CA LYS A 382 -7.56 32.49 1.74
C LYS A 382 -6.79 33.25 2.82
N SER A 383 -6.73 32.69 4.03
CA SER A 383 -6.08 33.31 5.18
C SER A 383 -4.57 33.50 5.00
N CYS A 384 -3.90 32.60 4.26
CA CYS A 384 -2.48 32.73 3.95
C CYS A 384 -2.19 33.93 3.02
N GLY A 385 -3.16 34.37 2.22
CA GLY A 385 -3.07 35.57 1.38
C GLY A 385 -2.06 35.51 0.22
N VAL A 386 -1.42 34.36 -0.02
CA VAL A 386 -0.41 34.18 -1.08
C VAL A 386 -0.92 33.41 -2.31
N TYR A 387 -2.16 32.90 -2.27
CA TYR A 387 -2.77 32.10 -3.33
C TYR A 387 -3.80 32.95 -4.09
N SER A 388 -3.65 33.05 -5.41
CA SER A 388 -4.67 33.65 -6.27
C SER A 388 -5.97 32.82 -6.25
N LEU A 389 -7.07 33.35 -6.77
CA LEU A 389 -8.32 32.58 -6.90
C LEU A 389 -8.11 31.32 -7.74
N THR A 390 -7.36 31.42 -8.84
CA THR A 390 -7.02 30.29 -9.70
C THR A 390 -6.17 29.25 -8.96
N ASP A 391 -5.19 29.68 -8.16
CA ASP A 391 -4.42 28.75 -7.33
C ASP A 391 -5.33 28.03 -6.33
N GLN A 392 -6.26 28.76 -5.69
CA GLN A 392 -7.21 28.17 -4.75
C GLN A 392 -8.09 27.11 -5.42
N GLU A 393 -8.61 27.39 -6.61
CA GLU A 393 -9.43 26.46 -7.38
C GLU A 393 -8.65 25.19 -7.77
N GLU A 394 -7.39 25.34 -8.22
CA GLU A 394 -6.53 24.21 -8.57
C GLU A 394 -6.22 23.33 -7.36
N GLN A 395 -5.85 23.94 -6.23
CA GLN A 395 -5.53 23.22 -5.01
C GLN A 395 -6.74 22.45 -4.46
N LEU A 396 -7.93 23.06 -4.50
CA LEU A 396 -9.16 22.41 -4.05
C LEU A 396 -9.61 21.31 -5.02
N ARG A 397 -9.38 21.47 -6.33
CA ARG A 397 -9.64 20.42 -7.33
C ARG A 397 -8.75 19.21 -7.07
N PHE A 398 -7.44 19.42 -6.92
CA PHE A 398 -6.48 18.36 -6.61
C PHE A 398 -6.86 17.60 -5.32
N LEU A 399 -7.21 18.34 -4.26
CA LEU A 399 -7.68 17.76 -3.00
C LEU A 399 -8.91 16.87 -3.23
N LYS A 400 -9.92 17.38 -3.96
CA LYS A 400 -11.17 16.66 -4.22
C LYS A 400 -10.98 15.41 -5.08
N GLU A 401 -10.12 15.47 -6.08
CA GLU A 401 -9.94 14.40 -7.07
C GLU A 401 -9.00 13.29 -6.58
N HIS A 402 -7.95 13.64 -5.83
CA HIS A 402 -6.89 12.68 -5.49
C HIS A 402 -6.81 12.32 -4.01
N VAL A 403 -7.31 13.16 -3.11
CA VAL A 403 -7.12 12.97 -1.66
C VAL A 403 -8.40 12.49 -1.00
N LEU A 404 -9.52 13.23 -1.16
CA LEU A 404 -10.78 12.91 -0.47
C LEU A 404 -11.32 11.49 -0.76
N PRO A 405 -11.21 10.93 -1.99
CA PRO A 405 -11.63 9.56 -2.26
C PRO A 405 -10.80 8.48 -1.56
N ASN A 406 -9.72 8.87 -0.86
CA ASN A 406 -8.77 7.98 -0.21
C ASN A 406 -8.66 8.28 1.30
N LEU A 407 -9.70 8.84 1.91
CA LEU A 407 -9.79 9.06 3.36
C LEU A 407 -10.58 7.95 4.10
N GLY A 408 -10.96 6.88 3.39
CA GLY A 408 -11.73 5.77 3.95
C GLY A 408 -13.21 6.09 4.20
N PRO A 409 -13.98 5.15 4.77
CA PRO A 409 -15.40 5.32 5.06
C PRO A 409 -15.66 6.47 6.03
N ARG A 410 -16.80 7.16 5.88
CA ARG A 410 -17.21 8.16 6.87
C ARG A 410 -17.58 7.48 8.19
N PRO A 411 -17.45 8.17 9.34
CA PRO A 411 -17.98 7.66 10.60
C PRO A 411 -19.50 7.48 10.52
N CYS A 412 -19.97 6.23 10.63
CA CYS A 412 -21.39 5.89 10.70
C CYS A 412 -21.83 5.44 12.11
N GLY A 413 -20.87 5.25 13.02
CA GLY A 413 -21.03 4.77 14.39
C GLY A 413 -19.68 4.34 14.99
N PRO A 414 -19.59 4.07 16.31
CA PRO A 414 -18.33 3.81 17.01
C PRO A 414 -17.50 2.65 16.42
N GLU A 415 -18.17 1.60 15.92
CA GLU A 415 -17.50 0.41 15.38
C GLU A 415 -17.11 0.52 13.89
N SER A 416 -17.58 1.56 13.19
CA SER A 416 -17.33 1.74 11.74
C SER A 416 -16.15 2.67 11.43
N GLN A 417 -15.56 3.29 12.45
CA GLN A 417 -14.65 4.41 12.27
C GLN A 417 -13.19 3.95 12.28
N VAL A 418 -12.50 4.13 11.14
CA VAL A 418 -11.05 3.94 11.05
C VAL A 418 -10.36 5.24 11.45
N PHE A 419 -9.87 5.31 12.69
CA PHE A 419 -9.14 6.47 13.18
C PHE A 419 -7.71 6.50 12.63
N SER A 420 -7.29 7.65 12.11
CA SER A 420 -5.91 7.89 11.70
C SER A 420 -4.97 7.96 12.90
N MET A 421 -3.98 7.09 12.98
CA MET A 421 -2.95 7.20 14.01
C MET A 421 -1.88 8.26 13.69
N ALA A 422 -1.96 8.88 12.51
CA ALA A 422 -1.12 10.01 12.11
C ALA A 422 -1.41 11.28 12.91
N THR A 423 -2.64 11.38 13.40
CA THR A 423 -3.21 12.59 13.97
C THR A 423 -3.70 12.29 15.38
N PHE A 424 -3.70 13.33 16.21
CA PHE A 424 -4.15 13.16 17.59
C PHE A 424 -5.68 13.07 17.69
N SER A 425 -6.37 13.73 16.76
CA SER A 425 -7.83 13.67 16.60
C SER A 425 -8.35 12.37 16.00
N GLY A 426 -7.47 11.56 15.40
CA GLY A 426 -7.89 10.41 14.59
C GLY A 426 -8.43 10.78 13.21
N PHE A 427 -8.45 12.07 12.85
CA PHE A 427 -8.92 12.53 11.55
C PHE A 427 -7.88 12.20 10.46
N PRO A 428 -8.26 11.64 9.30
CA PRO A 428 -7.30 11.10 8.31
C PRO A 428 -6.56 12.14 7.48
N LEU A 429 -6.84 13.44 7.67
CA LEU A 429 -6.17 14.55 7.02
C LEU A 429 -5.77 15.63 8.04
N GLN A 430 -4.49 15.96 8.11
CA GLN A 430 -3.94 16.98 8.99
C GLN A 430 -3.46 18.19 8.17
N PRO A 431 -4.16 19.34 8.20
CA PRO A 431 -3.62 20.56 7.64
C PRO A 431 -2.51 21.13 8.51
N SER A 432 -1.57 21.83 7.87
CA SER A 432 -0.56 22.61 8.58
C SER A 432 -0.24 23.89 7.82
N ILE A 433 0.22 24.89 8.55
CA ILE A 433 0.64 26.17 7.98
C ILE A 433 2.14 26.31 8.17
N ASN A 434 2.87 26.67 7.12
CA ASN A 434 4.29 26.97 7.18
C ASN A 434 4.52 28.47 7.00
N ILE A 435 5.09 29.12 8.01
CA ILE A 435 5.37 30.56 8.05
C ILE A 435 6.88 30.76 7.88
N SER A 436 7.25 31.51 6.84
CA SER A 436 8.64 31.89 6.56
C SER A 436 9.09 33.09 7.39
N ASN A 437 10.39 33.41 7.35
CA ASN A 437 10.96 34.54 8.09
C ASN A 437 10.30 35.89 7.77
N SER A 438 9.75 36.03 6.56
CA SER A 438 9.01 37.21 6.12
C SER A 438 7.57 37.29 6.64
N GLY A 439 7.13 36.32 7.44
CA GLY A 439 5.73 36.18 7.87
C GLY A 439 4.79 35.65 6.78
N ARG A 440 5.29 35.36 5.57
CA ARG A 440 4.48 34.71 4.51
C ARG A 440 4.17 33.28 4.91
N ALA A 441 2.88 32.96 4.95
CA ALA A 441 2.34 31.64 5.28
C ALA A 441 1.97 30.86 4.01
N LYS A 442 2.18 29.54 4.03
CA LYS A 442 1.73 28.60 2.99
C LYS A 442 1.04 27.41 3.63
N VAL A 443 -0.01 26.92 2.98
CA VAL A 443 -0.76 25.73 3.41
C VAL A 443 0.00 24.48 3.00
N ARG A 444 -0.09 23.46 3.85
CA ARG A 444 0.29 22.08 3.58
C ARG A 444 -0.77 21.18 4.19
N TYR A 445 -0.84 19.93 3.74
CA TYR A 445 -1.60 18.93 4.48
C TYR A 445 -0.94 17.57 4.31
N THR A 446 -1.14 16.72 5.32
CA THR A 446 -0.77 15.30 5.30
C THR A 446 -2.05 14.50 5.38
N PHE A 447 -2.10 13.33 4.74
CA PHE A 447 -3.21 12.41 4.91
C PHE A 447 -2.71 10.97 4.94
N GLU A 448 -3.48 10.13 5.61
CA GLU A 448 -3.32 8.69 5.57
C GLU A 448 -4.21 8.10 4.48
N PRO A 449 -3.65 7.42 3.46
CA PRO A 449 -4.45 6.73 2.48
C PRO A 449 -5.23 5.58 3.12
N LEU A 450 -6.56 5.66 3.09
CA LEU A 450 -7.48 4.66 3.64
C LEU A 450 -8.55 4.31 2.60
N ASP A 451 -9.08 3.09 2.72
CA ASP A 451 -10.20 2.56 1.95
C ASP A 451 -11.16 1.75 2.84
N ALA A 452 -12.18 1.14 2.25
CA ALA A 452 -13.21 0.41 2.97
C ALA A 452 -12.73 -0.86 3.70
N ILE A 453 -11.54 -1.38 3.38
CA ILE A 453 -10.97 -2.57 4.04
C ILE A 453 -9.85 -2.22 5.03
N SER A 454 -9.47 -0.96 5.11
CA SER A 454 -8.43 -0.47 6.01
C SER A 454 -8.80 -0.72 7.47
N GLY A 455 -7.90 -1.32 8.24
CA GLY A 455 -8.11 -1.69 9.64
C GLY A 455 -8.86 -3.03 9.83
N THR A 456 -9.42 -3.61 8.77
CA THR A 456 -10.04 -4.95 8.84
C THR A 456 -8.98 -6.05 8.95
N PRO A 457 -9.34 -7.31 9.24
CA PRO A 457 -8.40 -8.42 9.16
C PRO A 457 -7.72 -8.60 7.79
N ALA A 458 -8.34 -8.12 6.71
CA ALA A 458 -7.78 -8.21 5.35
C ALA A 458 -6.67 -7.18 5.09
N ASP A 459 -6.75 -5.98 5.68
CA ASP A 459 -5.70 -4.97 5.62
C ASP A 459 -5.56 -4.20 6.95
N PRO A 460 -4.96 -4.83 7.98
CA PRO A 460 -4.97 -4.30 9.34
C PRO A 460 -4.13 -3.02 9.52
N PHE A 461 -3.23 -2.72 8.58
CA PHE A 461 -2.34 -1.56 8.64
C PHE A 461 -2.50 -0.61 7.45
N ALA A 462 -3.54 -0.79 6.63
CA ALA A 462 -3.82 0.04 5.46
C ALA A 462 -2.67 0.07 4.43
N LEU A 463 -1.98 -1.06 4.23
CA LEU A 463 -0.82 -1.15 3.35
C LEU A 463 -1.20 -1.01 1.87
N GLY A 464 -2.34 -1.60 1.50
CA GLY A 464 -2.88 -1.58 0.15
C GLY A 464 -3.16 -0.17 -0.36
N PRO A 465 -4.03 0.62 0.30
CA PRO A 465 -4.31 1.99 -0.12
C PRO A 465 -3.06 2.89 -0.05
N ALA A 466 -2.19 2.73 0.95
CA ALA A 466 -0.94 3.47 1.03
C ALA A 466 -0.06 3.25 -0.20
N GLN A 467 0.19 1.98 -0.56
CA GLN A 467 1.01 1.64 -1.71
C GLN A 467 0.40 2.15 -3.02
N ARG A 468 -0.90 1.91 -3.23
CA ARG A 468 -1.59 2.37 -4.45
C ARG A 468 -1.51 3.89 -4.61
N MET A 469 -1.75 4.63 -3.53
CA MET A 469 -1.74 6.10 -3.58
C MET A 469 -0.36 6.68 -3.78
N LEU A 470 0.68 6.13 -3.15
CA LEU A 470 2.06 6.55 -3.37
C LEU A 470 2.43 6.49 -4.86
N PHE A 471 2.19 5.35 -5.51
CA PHE A 471 2.55 5.16 -6.92
C PHE A 471 1.64 5.92 -7.88
N ALA A 472 0.33 6.02 -7.59
CA ALA A 472 -0.60 6.81 -8.40
C ALA A 472 -0.24 8.30 -8.40
N LEU A 473 0.04 8.86 -7.22
CA LEU A 473 0.45 10.26 -7.09
C LEU A 473 1.84 10.51 -7.66
N ALA A 474 2.78 9.56 -7.49
CA ALA A 474 4.10 9.68 -8.09
C ALA A 474 4.02 9.78 -9.62
N LYS A 475 3.19 8.94 -10.24
CA LYS A 475 2.92 9.00 -11.69
C LYS A 475 2.26 10.33 -12.08
N ASN A 476 1.23 10.74 -11.35
CA ASN A 476 0.46 11.97 -11.65
C ASN A 476 1.34 13.24 -11.57
N LEU A 477 2.23 13.30 -10.57
CA LEU A 477 3.08 14.46 -10.31
C LEU A 477 4.46 14.39 -11.00
N GLY A 478 4.73 13.37 -11.82
CA GLY A 478 6.01 13.20 -12.50
C GLY A 478 7.19 12.98 -11.54
N VAL A 479 6.93 12.38 -10.38
CA VAL A 479 7.94 12.04 -9.37
C VAL A 479 8.70 10.80 -9.79
N TRP A 480 10.01 10.78 -9.52
CA TRP A 480 10.82 9.58 -9.72
C TRP A 480 10.52 8.54 -8.61
N PRO A 481 10.14 7.30 -8.95
CA PRO A 481 9.63 6.35 -7.97
C PRO A 481 10.71 5.64 -7.15
N GLY A 482 11.99 5.71 -7.53
CA GLY A 482 13.05 4.85 -6.95
C GLY A 482 13.18 4.94 -5.42
N TRP A 483 13.11 6.13 -4.82
CA TRP A 483 13.10 6.25 -3.36
C TRP A 483 11.81 5.76 -2.70
N ILE A 484 10.66 5.90 -3.37
CA ILE A 484 9.37 5.36 -2.91
C ILE A 484 9.44 3.82 -2.91
N GLU A 485 9.93 3.22 -3.99
CA GLU A 485 10.07 1.76 -4.13
C GLU A 485 10.98 1.17 -3.05
N ALA A 486 12.13 1.82 -2.80
CA ALA A 486 13.06 1.39 -1.77
C ALA A 486 12.42 1.43 -0.37
N LEU A 487 11.70 2.50 -0.03
CA LEU A 487 11.09 2.63 1.31
C LEU A 487 9.84 1.78 1.48
N VAL A 488 9.01 1.60 0.44
CA VAL A 488 7.90 0.64 0.46
C VAL A 488 8.46 -0.76 0.68
N SER A 489 9.49 -1.17 -0.07
CA SER A 489 10.13 -2.48 0.09
C SER A 489 10.72 -2.67 1.49
N ALA A 490 11.31 -1.61 2.07
CA ALA A 490 11.92 -1.67 3.38
C ALA A 490 10.90 -1.71 4.53
N TYR A 491 9.83 -0.90 4.46
CA TYR A 491 8.96 -0.59 5.60
C TYR A 491 7.54 -1.12 5.50
N HIS A 492 7.02 -1.48 4.32
CA HIS A 492 5.75 -2.20 4.28
C HIS A 492 5.98 -3.62 4.81
N PRO A 493 5.35 -4.00 5.93
CA PRO A 493 5.50 -5.34 6.48
C PRO A 493 4.88 -6.36 5.52
N THR A 494 5.51 -7.51 5.38
CA THR A 494 4.91 -8.62 4.63
C THR A 494 3.70 -9.19 5.36
N PRO A 495 2.79 -9.93 4.70
CA PRO A 495 1.67 -10.58 5.38
C PRO A 495 2.11 -11.48 6.56
N GLN A 496 3.25 -12.17 6.46
CA GLN A 496 3.80 -12.98 7.56
C GLN A 496 4.26 -12.11 8.74
N GLU A 497 4.89 -10.96 8.44
CA GLU A 497 5.28 -10.00 9.47
C GLU A 497 4.06 -9.42 10.17
N VAL A 498 3.02 -9.05 9.42
CA VAL A 498 1.73 -8.58 9.94
C VAL A 498 1.09 -9.63 10.85
N GLN A 499 0.97 -10.89 10.39
CA GLN A 499 0.37 -11.97 11.17
C GLN A 499 1.14 -12.23 12.48
N ARG A 500 2.47 -12.12 12.45
CA ARG A 500 3.31 -12.32 13.62
C ARG A 500 3.23 -11.15 14.60
N ILE A 501 3.22 -9.90 14.12
CA ILE A 501 3.31 -8.73 14.98
C ILE A 501 1.96 -8.27 15.51
N LYS A 502 0.88 -8.33 14.72
CA LYS A 502 -0.43 -7.79 15.10
C LYS A 502 -0.91 -8.31 16.48
N PRO A 503 -0.84 -9.63 16.80
CA PRO A 503 -1.28 -10.14 18.10
C PRO A 503 -0.38 -9.71 19.27
N LYS A 504 0.88 -9.34 19.00
CA LYS A 504 1.90 -9.00 20.00
C LYS A 504 2.21 -7.52 20.08
N LEU A 505 1.62 -6.71 19.21
CA LEU A 505 1.93 -5.30 19.04
C LEU A 505 1.75 -4.52 20.34
N ARG A 506 0.63 -4.72 21.04
CA ARG A 506 0.35 -4.10 22.34
C ARG A 506 1.46 -4.42 23.36
N GLN A 507 1.82 -5.70 23.46
CA GLN A 507 2.87 -6.16 24.37
C GLN A 507 4.24 -5.56 24.01
N TYR A 508 4.56 -5.49 22.72
CA TYR A 508 5.81 -4.90 22.24
C TYR A 508 5.90 -3.40 22.57
N LEU A 509 4.83 -2.64 22.35
CA LEU A 509 4.77 -1.22 22.70
C LEU A 509 4.88 -1.02 24.21
N GLU A 510 4.21 -1.86 25.01
CA GLU A 510 4.25 -1.78 26.47
C GLU A 510 5.66 -2.03 27.00
N GLN A 511 6.34 -3.05 26.47
CA GLN A 511 7.74 -3.34 26.79
C GLN A 511 8.67 -2.19 26.39
N THR A 512 8.43 -1.58 25.23
CA THR A 512 9.20 -0.44 24.74
C THR A 512 9.02 0.77 25.65
N LEU A 513 7.80 1.08 26.07
CA LEU A 513 7.51 2.16 27.01
C LEU A 513 8.12 1.91 28.38
N LYS A 514 7.98 0.69 28.94
CA LYS A 514 8.60 0.32 30.22
C LYS A 514 10.11 0.52 30.18
N LYS A 515 10.76 0.09 29.09
CA LYS A 515 12.20 0.25 28.88
C LYS A 515 12.64 1.71 28.76
N THR A 516 11.87 2.54 28.04
CA THR A 516 12.24 3.93 27.73
C THR A 516 11.90 4.91 28.85
N THR A 517 10.84 4.65 29.62
CA THR A 517 10.38 5.53 30.71
C THR A 517 10.84 5.07 32.09
N GLY A 518 11.16 3.78 32.25
CA GLY A 518 11.42 3.16 33.56
C GLY A 518 10.17 2.95 34.42
N GLN A 519 8.97 3.25 33.91
CA GLN A 519 7.71 3.03 34.63
C GLN A 519 7.31 1.56 34.55
N THR A 520 6.78 0.98 35.64
CA THR A 520 6.35 -0.43 35.70
C THR A 520 4.85 -0.60 35.48
N ASP A 521 4.06 0.43 35.78
CA ASP A 521 2.60 0.39 35.82
C ASP A 521 2.01 1.16 34.61
N ILE A 522 2.44 0.78 33.41
CA ILE A 522 1.96 1.36 32.14
C ILE A 522 0.97 0.40 31.51
N GLU A 523 -0.27 0.86 31.30
CA GLU A 523 -1.24 0.14 30.50
C GLU A 523 -1.44 0.88 29.16
N ILE A 524 -1.09 0.22 28.06
CA ILE A 524 -1.42 0.73 26.72
C ILE A 524 -2.84 0.29 26.40
N PRO A 525 -3.74 1.21 25.98
CA PRO A 525 -5.07 0.85 25.48
C PRO A 525 -5.00 -0.17 24.34
N GLU A 526 -6.09 -0.89 24.12
CA GLU A 526 -6.17 -1.76 22.94
C GLU A 526 -6.08 -0.91 21.66
N MET A 527 -5.10 -1.23 20.82
CA MET A 527 -4.88 -0.56 19.56
C MET A 527 -5.35 -1.46 18.42
N GLN A 528 -6.32 -0.98 17.64
CA GLN A 528 -6.85 -1.76 16.51
C GLN A 528 -5.86 -1.86 15.34
N ARG A 529 -4.92 -0.91 15.23
CA ARG A 529 -3.93 -0.85 14.15
C ARG A 529 -2.69 -0.04 14.56
N MET A 530 -1.66 -0.07 13.72
CA MET A 530 -0.63 0.97 13.60
C MET A 530 -0.73 1.56 12.20
N TRP A 531 -0.27 2.79 12.04
CA TRP A 531 -0.04 3.34 10.71
C TRP A 531 1.30 2.86 10.16
N VAL A 532 1.44 2.87 8.84
CA VAL A 532 2.71 2.53 8.17
C VAL A 532 3.17 3.63 7.23
N CYS A 533 2.23 4.33 6.57
CA CYS A 533 2.60 5.36 5.60
C CYS A 533 1.58 6.50 5.54
N PHE A 534 2.10 7.73 5.41
CA PHE A 534 1.32 8.93 5.10
C PHE A 534 1.92 9.70 3.93
N ILE A 535 1.09 10.51 3.29
CA ILE A 535 1.50 11.36 2.17
C ILE A 535 1.20 12.80 2.53
N ALA A 536 2.14 13.71 2.26
CA ALA A 536 1.91 15.14 2.45
C ALA A 536 2.18 15.94 1.17
N PHE A 537 1.54 17.11 1.12
CA PHE A 537 1.75 18.08 0.06
C PHE A 537 2.07 19.45 0.63
N ASP A 538 3.16 20.04 0.14
CA ASP A 538 3.39 21.47 0.28
C ASP A 538 2.74 22.20 -0.90
N LEU A 539 1.82 23.13 -0.63
CA LEU A 539 1.07 23.83 -1.68
C LEU A 539 1.79 25.11 -2.07
N ASP A 540 2.15 25.25 -3.35
CA ASP A 540 2.84 26.43 -3.87
C ASP A 540 2.24 26.90 -5.20
N GLY A 541 1.53 28.04 -5.17
CA GLY A 541 0.70 28.47 -6.30
C GLY A 541 -0.27 27.35 -6.69
N PRO A 542 -0.28 26.90 -7.97
CA PRO A 542 -1.13 25.79 -8.42
C PRO A 542 -0.50 24.40 -8.20
N SER A 543 0.75 24.31 -7.77
CA SER A 543 1.51 23.05 -7.70
C SER A 543 1.52 22.42 -6.30
N GLN A 544 1.69 21.10 -6.26
CA GLN A 544 1.80 20.30 -5.03
C GLN A 544 3.16 19.60 -4.98
N ALA A 545 3.99 19.93 -3.99
CA ALA A 545 5.23 19.20 -3.74
C ALA A 545 4.96 18.04 -2.78
N MET A 546 5.04 16.81 -3.30
CA MET A 546 4.74 15.59 -2.57
C MET A 546 5.88 15.19 -1.61
N LYS A 547 5.49 14.60 -0.48
CA LYS A 547 6.36 13.90 0.46
C LYS A 547 5.72 12.60 0.89
N ALA A 548 6.52 11.58 1.15
CA ALA A 548 6.09 10.31 1.73
C ALA A 548 6.73 10.11 3.10
N TYR A 549 5.97 9.55 4.02
CA TYR A 549 6.32 9.31 5.42
C TYR A 549 6.10 7.84 5.73
N PHE A 550 7.05 7.20 6.42
CA PHE A 550 7.02 5.78 6.76
C PHE A 550 7.32 5.57 8.25
N ASP A 551 6.48 4.78 8.92
CA ASP A 551 6.70 4.30 10.27
C ASP A 551 7.64 3.08 10.26
N PRO A 552 8.83 3.16 10.87
CA PRO A 552 9.76 2.03 10.92
C PRO A 552 9.50 1.10 12.11
N LYS A 553 8.59 1.41 13.03
CA LYS A 553 8.29 0.65 14.25
C LYS A 553 7.62 -0.67 13.96
N VAL A 554 6.72 -0.73 12.99
CA VAL A 554 6.12 -2.01 12.59
C VAL A 554 7.21 -2.98 12.11
N LYS A 555 8.18 -2.48 11.34
CA LYS A 555 9.31 -3.27 10.85
C LYS A 555 10.34 -3.59 11.93
N GLU A 556 10.63 -2.66 12.85
CA GLU A 556 11.47 -2.92 14.04
C GLU A 556 10.87 -4.04 14.88
N ALA A 557 9.56 -3.98 15.15
CA ALA A 557 8.87 -4.96 15.95
C ALA A 557 8.82 -6.34 15.27
N ALA A 558 8.69 -6.38 13.94
CA ALA A 558 8.77 -7.61 13.17
C ALA A 558 10.20 -8.19 13.17
N THR A 559 11.21 -7.39 12.84
CA THR A 559 12.58 -7.91 12.61
C THR A 559 13.40 -8.05 13.89
N GLY A 560 13.05 -7.32 14.95
CA GLY A 560 13.87 -7.16 16.15
C GLY A 560 15.08 -6.24 15.96
N ILE A 561 15.24 -5.64 14.77
CA ILE A 561 16.36 -4.75 14.43
C ILE A 561 15.93 -3.31 14.76
N PRO A 562 16.68 -2.55 15.58
CA PRO A 562 16.35 -1.15 15.87
C PRO A 562 16.15 -0.32 14.60
N SER A 563 15.09 0.51 14.57
CA SER A 563 14.68 1.30 13.41
C SER A 563 15.82 2.13 12.82
N CYS A 564 16.70 2.70 13.66
CA CYS A 564 17.84 3.46 13.17
C CYS A 564 18.83 2.58 12.37
N LYS A 565 19.19 1.40 12.88
CA LYS A 565 20.16 0.49 12.24
C LYS A 565 19.61 -0.03 10.92
N TYR A 566 18.36 -0.45 10.92
CA TYR A 566 17.69 -0.91 9.72
C TYR A 566 17.56 0.20 8.67
N GLY A 567 17.10 1.40 9.07
CA GLY A 567 16.95 2.52 8.15
C GLY A 567 18.25 3.04 7.58
N PHE A 568 19.31 3.11 8.37
CA PHE A 568 20.62 3.52 7.89
C PHE A 568 21.25 2.50 6.93
N GLN A 569 20.98 1.21 7.10
CA GLN A 569 21.35 0.19 6.10
C GLN A 569 20.61 0.42 4.78
N VAL A 570 19.30 0.68 4.84
CA VAL A 570 18.47 1.00 3.65
C VAL A 570 18.99 2.26 2.96
N PHE A 571 19.25 3.34 3.68
CA PHE A 571 19.71 4.59 3.07
C PHE A 571 21.08 4.46 2.39
N ARG A 572 21.96 3.60 2.91
CA ARG A 572 23.27 3.33 2.28
C ARG A 572 23.14 2.57 0.96
N SER A 573 22.09 1.76 0.78
CA SER A 573 21.83 1.04 -0.47
C SER A 573 20.89 1.77 -1.44
N MET A 574 20.26 2.89 -1.01
CA MET A 574 19.36 3.66 -1.85
C MET A 574 20.09 4.31 -3.03
N GLU A 575 19.60 4.01 -4.23
CA GLU A 575 20.11 4.56 -5.48
C GLU A 575 20.08 6.09 -5.46
N LYS A 576 21.14 6.72 -5.97
CA LYS A 576 21.29 8.19 -6.11
C LYS A 576 21.23 8.98 -4.78
N PHE A 577 21.22 8.33 -3.61
CA PHE A 577 21.32 9.06 -2.33
C PHE A 577 22.78 9.36 -1.97
N GLY A 578 23.65 8.34 -1.87
CA GLY A 578 25.10 8.52 -1.81
C GLY A 578 25.61 9.47 -0.71
N ASN A 579 25.09 9.35 0.52
CA ASN A 579 25.48 10.23 1.64
C ASN A 579 25.81 9.45 2.93
N ALA A 580 26.86 8.63 2.86
CA ALA A 580 27.31 7.86 4.03
C ALA A 580 27.72 8.76 5.21
N THR A 581 28.38 9.89 4.96
CA THR A 581 28.90 10.77 6.02
C THR A 581 27.81 11.31 6.94
N ALA A 582 26.69 11.80 6.39
CA ALA A 582 25.58 12.30 7.20
C ALA A 582 24.87 11.17 7.96
N ILE A 583 24.74 9.99 7.34
CA ILE A 583 24.18 8.79 7.97
C ILE A 583 25.05 8.38 9.17
N ASP A 584 26.36 8.26 8.97
CA ASP A 584 27.32 7.83 9.99
C ASP A 584 27.35 8.82 11.17
N MET A 585 27.30 10.13 10.87
CA MET A 585 27.25 11.17 11.90
C MET A 585 26.01 11.04 12.78
N LEU A 586 24.83 10.84 12.18
CA LEU A 586 23.58 10.67 12.92
C LEU A 586 23.57 9.34 13.69
N GLU A 587 24.04 8.26 13.07
CA GLU A 587 24.12 6.95 13.71
C GLU A 587 25.00 6.98 14.96
N GLN A 588 26.21 7.55 14.85
CA GLN A 588 27.11 7.70 15.98
C GLN A 588 26.50 8.56 17.09
N PHE A 589 25.87 9.68 16.73
CA PHE A 589 25.22 10.57 17.70
C PHE A 589 24.13 9.87 18.52
N LEU A 590 23.30 9.04 17.86
CA LEU A 590 22.23 8.28 18.51
C LEU A 590 22.77 7.12 19.36
N ASP A 591 23.81 6.43 18.90
CA ASP A 591 24.48 5.35 19.65
C ASP A 591 25.05 5.88 20.98
N GLU A 592 25.74 7.03 20.96
CA GLU A 592 26.30 7.69 22.15
C GLU A 592 25.26 8.04 23.23
N ARG A 593 24.00 8.24 22.82
CA ARG A 593 22.87 8.58 23.69
C ARG A 593 21.98 7.38 24.00
N GLN A 594 22.38 6.17 23.57
CA GLN A 594 21.57 4.96 23.67
C GLN A 594 20.16 5.14 23.09
N SER A 595 20.03 6.04 22.11
CA SER A 595 18.76 6.49 21.52
C SER A 595 18.48 5.81 20.18
N VAL A 596 19.05 4.62 19.96
CA VAL A 596 18.91 3.83 18.72
C VAL A 596 17.47 3.41 18.44
N GLY A 597 16.65 3.26 19.49
CA GLY A 597 15.21 2.99 19.39
C GLY A 597 14.36 4.25 19.25
N ALA A 598 14.94 5.45 19.17
CA ALA A 598 14.18 6.70 19.20
C ALA A 598 13.73 7.19 17.81
N VAL A 599 14.10 6.50 16.73
CA VAL A 599 13.62 6.81 15.37
C VAL A 599 12.16 6.40 15.26
N GLU A 600 11.29 7.40 15.07
CA GLU A 600 9.83 7.24 15.03
C GLU A 600 9.28 7.27 13.60
N LEU A 601 9.94 8.02 12.72
CA LEU A 601 9.40 8.30 11.39
C LEU A 601 10.54 8.58 10.42
N ILE A 602 10.35 8.17 9.17
CA ILE A 602 11.25 8.46 8.06
C ILE A 602 10.45 9.13 6.95
N ALA A 603 10.99 10.17 6.34
CA ALA A 603 10.32 10.85 5.24
C ALA A 603 11.24 11.14 4.06
N ILE A 604 10.66 11.21 2.87
CA ILE A 604 11.35 11.61 1.64
C ILE A 604 10.62 12.76 0.97
N ASP A 605 11.39 13.67 0.36
CA ASP A 605 10.84 14.57 -0.65
C ASP A 605 10.68 13.76 -1.96
N CYS A 606 9.44 13.71 -2.47
CA CYS A 606 9.09 12.99 -3.68
C CYS A 606 9.19 13.97 -4.87
N VAL A 607 10.26 13.89 -5.65
CA VAL A 607 10.56 14.84 -6.72
C VAL A 607 10.88 14.14 -8.06
N PRO A 608 10.78 14.85 -9.20
CA PRO A 608 11.34 14.38 -10.45
C PRO A 608 12.83 14.07 -10.33
N GLU A 609 13.32 13.14 -11.14
CA GLU A 609 14.70 12.63 -11.06
C GLU A 609 15.76 13.74 -11.13
N SER A 610 15.53 14.75 -11.97
CA SER A 610 16.42 15.91 -12.14
C SER A 610 16.57 16.76 -10.87
N MET A 611 15.64 16.67 -9.93
CA MET A 611 15.66 17.41 -8.66
C MET A 611 16.19 16.61 -7.48
N LEU A 612 16.54 15.33 -7.66
CA LEU A 612 17.07 14.46 -6.59
C LEU A 612 18.26 15.05 -5.82
N PRO A 613 19.23 15.77 -6.43
CA PRO A 613 20.33 16.39 -5.68
C PRO A 613 19.86 17.39 -4.60
N SER A 614 18.64 17.91 -4.72
CA SER A 614 18.03 18.83 -3.75
C SER A 614 17.02 18.16 -2.81
N ALA A 615 16.58 16.95 -3.14
CA ALA A 615 15.63 16.16 -2.37
C ALA A 615 16.23 15.71 -1.04
N ARG A 616 15.38 15.53 -0.03
CA ARG A 616 15.81 15.17 1.31
C ARG A 616 15.25 13.84 1.76
N ILE A 617 16.09 13.06 2.43
CA ILE A 617 15.67 12.02 3.38
C ILE A 617 15.67 12.64 4.78
N LYS A 618 14.63 12.39 5.56
CA LYS A 618 14.43 12.97 6.89
C LYS A 618 14.21 11.86 7.91
N VAL A 619 14.96 11.90 8.99
CA VAL A 619 14.86 10.93 10.08
C VAL A 619 14.34 11.65 11.32
N TYR A 620 13.19 11.23 11.82
CA TYR A 620 12.51 11.83 12.96
C TYR A 620 12.84 11.04 14.21
N VAL A 621 13.41 11.72 15.19
CA VAL A 621 13.87 11.13 16.45
C VAL A 621 13.14 11.78 17.61
N HIS A 622 12.51 10.98 18.47
CA HIS A 622 11.82 11.48 19.65
C HIS A 622 12.76 11.62 20.87
N THR A 623 12.36 12.40 21.86
CA THR A 623 13.02 12.47 23.18
C THR A 623 12.02 12.36 24.33
N MET A 624 12.53 11.93 25.50
CA MET A 624 11.76 11.86 26.75
C MET A 624 11.91 13.12 27.62
N SER A 625 12.58 14.14 27.12
CA SER A 625 12.81 15.44 27.78
C SER A 625 12.45 16.57 26.83
N ASN A 626 11.80 17.62 27.36
CA ASN A 626 11.58 18.88 26.66
C ASN A 626 12.42 20.04 27.22
N SER A 627 13.49 19.74 27.96
CA SER A 627 14.39 20.80 28.41
C SER A 627 15.11 21.46 27.24
N PHE A 628 15.40 22.76 27.37
CA PHE A 628 16.13 23.47 26.32
C PHE A 628 17.57 22.97 26.19
N LYS A 629 18.15 22.43 27.27
CA LYS A 629 19.41 21.69 27.24
C LYS A 629 19.36 20.50 26.27
N THR A 630 18.25 19.75 26.27
CA THR A 630 18.02 18.65 25.33
C THR A 630 17.90 19.17 23.89
N VAL A 631 17.19 20.29 23.70
CA VAL A 631 17.10 20.96 22.40
C VAL A 631 18.48 21.34 21.87
N ARG A 632 19.34 21.96 22.70
CA ARG A 632 20.71 22.31 22.31
C ARG A 632 21.51 21.07 21.91
N ASP A 633 21.47 20.02 22.72
CA ASP A 633 22.21 18.79 22.46
C ASP A 633 21.81 18.15 21.11
N TYR A 634 20.50 18.03 20.83
CA TYR A 634 19.99 17.39 19.62
C TYR A 634 20.13 18.27 18.36
N VAL A 635 19.90 19.59 18.46
CA VAL A 635 20.10 20.52 17.33
C VAL A 635 21.57 20.58 16.92
N THR A 636 22.49 20.48 17.88
CA THR A 636 23.93 20.52 17.62
C THR A 636 24.55 19.15 17.33
N LEU A 637 23.77 18.06 17.30
CA LEU A 637 24.31 16.69 17.20
C LEU A 637 25.42 16.43 18.24
N GLY A 638 25.24 16.91 19.47
CA GLY A 638 26.21 16.79 20.55
C GLY A 638 27.43 17.69 20.36
N GLY A 639 27.23 18.90 19.85
CA GLY A 639 28.30 19.86 19.56
C GLY A 639 29.01 19.66 18.22
N ARG A 640 28.67 18.62 17.45
CA ARG A 640 29.21 18.38 16.08
C ARG A 640 28.80 19.50 15.10
N ARG A 641 27.66 20.13 15.35
CA ARG A 641 27.15 21.30 14.63
C ARG A 641 27.17 22.52 15.55
N ALA A 642 28.16 23.37 15.36
CA ALA A 642 28.32 24.61 16.13
C ALA A 642 28.60 25.83 15.23
N ASP A 643 28.21 25.75 13.95
CA ASP A 643 28.34 26.89 13.05
C ASP A 643 27.45 28.06 13.50
N LEU A 644 27.82 29.27 13.08
CA LEU A 644 27.16 30.50 13.52
C LEU A 644 25.64 30.49 13.26
N ALA A 645 25.18 29.88 12.15
CA ALA A 645 23.75 29.84 11.85
C ALA A 645 23.01 28.88 12.81
N THR A 646 23.60 27.74 13.14
CA THR A 646 23.03 26.82 14.15
C THR A 646 22.90 27.49 15.52
N LEU A 647 23.95 28.16 15.99
CA LEU A 647 23.93 28.86 17.28
C LEU A 647 22.94 30.03 17.30
N GLN A 648 22.86 30.79 16.20
CA GLN A 648 21.86 31.86 16.05
C GLN A 648 20.44 31.31 16.05
N GLY A 649 20.21 30.18 15.37
CA GLY A 649 18.93 29.49 15.38
C GLY A 649 18.49 29.06 16.77
N LEU A 650 19.43 28.50 17.56
CA LEU A 650 19.19 28.15 18.96
C LEU A 650 18.86 29.36 19.82
N SER A 651 19.58 30.47 19.66
CA SER A 651 19.27 31.71 20.39
C SER A 651 17.83 32.16 20.10
N LYS A 652 17.43 32.19 18.82
CA LYS A 652 16.07 32.58 18.43
C LYS A 652 15.00 31.63 18.95
N LEU A 653 15.27 30.31 18.92
CA LEU A 653 14.34 29.34 19.49
C LEU A 653 14.22 29.50 21.01
N ARG A 654 15.32 29.83 21.70
CA ARG A 654 15.34 30.04 23.15
C ARG A 654 14.39 31.16 23.57
N ASP A 655 14.39 32.27 22.81
CA ASP A 655 13.58 33.44 23.08
C ASP A 655 12.08 33.10 23.14
N ILE A 656 11.61 32.21 22.25
CA ILE A 656 10.20 31.81 22.15
C ILE A 656 9.86 30.47 22.85
N TRP A 657 10.86 29.75 23.37
CA TRP A 657 10.69 28.37 23.86
C TRP A 657 9.63 28.23 24.95
N HIS A 658 9.59 29.19 25.87
CA HIS A 658 8.65 29.24 26.97
C HIS A 658 7.19 29.30 26.48
N LEU A 659 6.92 30.07 25.42
CA LEU A 659 5.58 30.14 24.80
C LEU A 659 5.17 28.82 24.17
N LEU A 660 6.10 28.12 23.50
CA LEU A 660 5.82 26.83 22.87
C LEU A 660 5.55 25.70 23.88
N LEU A 661 6.01 25.85 25.12
CA LEU A 661 5.67 24.97 26.23
C LEU A 661 4.49 25.49 27.07
N GLY A 662 3.83 26.57 26.66
CA GLY A 662 2.69 27.13 27.39
C GLY A 662 3.04 27.74 28.74
N GLU A 663 4.25 28.29 28.86
CA GLU A 663 4.77 28.93 30.07
C GLU A 663 5.08 30.42 29.78
N PRO A 664 4.07 31.31 29.70
CA PRO A 664 4.24 32.68 29.23
C PRO A 664 5.13 33.56 30.12
N ASN A 665 5.38 33.14 31.36
CA ASN A 665 6.21 33.87 32.33
C ASN A 665 7.71 33.55 32.23
N GLY A 666 8.12 32.72 31.25
CA GLY A 666 9.50 32.30 31.08
C GLY A 666 9.84 31.02 31.87
N ILE A 667 10.93 30.36 31.47
CA ILE A 667 11.42 29.11 32.05
C ILE A 667 12.94 29.04 32.00
N ASP A 668 13.52 28.33 32.96
CA ASP A 668 14.96 27.99 32.96
C ASP A 668 15.31 26.97 31.88
N GLU A 669 16.60 26.81 31.61
CA GLU A 669 17.07 25.94 30.53
C GLU A 669 16.83 24.44 30.82
N ASP A 670 17.01 24.03 32.07
CA ASP A 670 16.83 22.65 32.52
C ASP A 670 15.36 22.31 32.83
N PHE A 671 14.46 23.29 32.74
CA PHE A 671 13.03 23.08 32.99
C PHE A 671 12.48 22.00 32.06
N ASN A 672 11.84 20.98 32.64
CA ASN A 672 11.27 19.87 31.91
C ASN A 672 9.79 19.71 32.28
N LYS A 673 8.90 20.22 31.44
CA LYS A 673 7.46 20.28 31.69
C LYS A 673 6.83 18.89 31.61
N PRO A 674 6.10 18.42 32.64
CA PRO A 674 5.30 17.20 32.55
C PRO A 674 4.26 17.30 31.42
N LEU A 675 3.92 16.17 30.82
CA LEU A 675 2.85 16.11 29.83
C LEU A 675 1.50 16.33 30.53
N THR A 676 0.71 17.28 30.04
CA THR A 676 -0.64 17.59 30.53
C THR A 676 -1.74 16.96 29.66
N GLY A 677 -1.38 16.45 28.47
CA GLY A 677 -2.27 15.82 27.50
C GLY A 677 -2.00 14.31 27.32
N PHE A 678 -2.81 13.68 26.47
CA PHE A 678 -2.69 12.27 26.11
C PHE A 678 -1.55 12.05 25.09
N SER A 679 -0.49 11.37 25.52
CA SER A 679 0.61 10.92 24.65
C SER A 679 0.89 9.44 24.95
N PRO A 680 0.34 8.49 24.18
CA PRO A 680 0.48 7.06 24.44
C PRO A 680 1.93 6.62 24.62
N MET A 681 2.83 7.19 23.81
CA MET A 681 4.25 6.86 23.82
C MET A 681 5.09 7.76 24.75
N GLN A 682 4.46 8.68 25.48
CA GLN A 682 5.11 9.65 26.39
C GLN A 682 6.25 10.49 25.76
N HIS A 683 6.35 10.52 24.43
CA HIS A 683 7.31 11.34 23.71
C HIS A 683 7.07 12.82 24.01
N ARG A 684 8.15 13.57 24.24
CA ARG A 684 8.10 14.99 24.61
C ARG A 684 8.44 15.93 23.45
N LEU A 685 9.51 15.65 22.72
CA LEU A 685 9.90 16.42 21.53
C LEU A 685 10.24 15.45 20.38
N TYR A 686 10.26 16.00 19.17
CA TYR A 686 10.82 15.31 18.00
C TYR A 686 11.83 16.21 17.28
N PHE A 687 12.81 15.58 16.63
CA PHE A 687 13.81 16.26 15.82
C PHE A 687 13.88 15.58 14.46
N SER A 688 13.75 16.34 13.37
CA SER A 688 14.02 15.79 12.04
C SER A 688 15.44 16.14 11.59
N TYR A 689 16.22 15.12 11.26
CA TYR A 689 17.54 15.25 10.63
C TYR A 689 17.36 15.13 9.12
N GLU A 690 17.49 16.25 8.40
CA GLU A 690 17.26 16.33 6.96
C GLU A 690 18.59 16.25 6.19
N MET A 691 18.75 15.17 5.42
CA MET A 691 19.93 14.84 4.64
C MET A 691 19.61 14.90 3.15
N LYS A 692 20.55 15.39 2.33
CA LYS A 692 20.48 15.48 0.87
C LYS A 692 21.58 14.63 0.24
N PRO A 693 21.52 14.31 -1.05
CA PRO A 693 22.68 13.71 -1.70
C PRO A 693 23.92 14.58 -1.55
N GLY A 694 25.02 13.97 -1.07
CA GLY A 694 26.34 14.59 -0.96
C GLY A 694 26.56 15.65 0.13
N ASN A 695 25.58 16.01 0.99
CA ASN A 695 25.85 16.93 2.09
C ASN A 695 26.42 16.21 3.32
N SER A 696 27.51 16.69 3.90
CA SER A 696 28.08 16.07 5.11
C SER A 696 27.38 16.48 6.41
N ASP A 697 26.56 17.55 6.39
CA ASP A 697 25.95 18.14 7.58
C ASP A 697 24.40 18.18 7.52
N PRO A 698 23.68 17.32 8.27
CA PRO A 698 22.22 17.30 8.29
C PRO A 698 21.61 18.57 8.88
N ALA A 699 20.59 19.14 8.21
CA ALA A 699 19.80 20.21 8.81
C ALA A 699 18.90 19.64 9.92
N VAL A 700 18.78 20.32 11.06
CA VAL A 700 17.94 19.86 12.18
C VAL A 700 16.75 20.78 12.38
N LYS A 701 15.56 20.20 12.46
CA LYS A 701 14.31 20.90 12.80
C LYS A 701 13.71 20.32 14.06
N VAL A 702 13.27 21.20 14.95
CA VAL A 702 12.66 20.84 16.24
C VAL A 702 11.15 20.80 16.09
N TYR A 703 10.49 19.82 16.71
CA TYR A 703 9.04 19.64 16.72
C TYR A 703 8.53 19.55 18.16
N ILE A 704 7.48 20.31 18.45
CA ILE A 704 6.91 20.51 19.79
C ILE A 704 5.42 20.14 19.74
N PRO A 705 4.97 19.05 20.38
CA PRO A 705 3.55 18.70 20.49
C PRO A 705 2.83 19.64 21.47
N VAL A 706 2.45 20.85 21.02
CA VAL A 706 2.01 21.94 21.90
C VAL A 706 0.79 21.62 22.77
N GLN A 707 -0.14 20.79 22.28
CA GLN A 707 -1.30 20.35 23.07
C GLN A 707 -0.93 19.51 24.29
N ASN A 708 0.24 18.88 24.29
CA ASN A 708 0.70 18.11 25.44
C ASN A 708 1.19 19.01 26.59
N TYR A 709 1.22 20.33 26.39
CA TYR A 709 1.75 21.30 27.34
C TYR A 709 0.78 22.43 27.68
N ALA A 710 -0.08 22.79 26.73
CA ALA A 710 -1.06 23.85 26.95
C ALA A 710 -2.33 23.31 27.61
N PRO A 711 -3.02 24.12 28.42
CA PRO A 711 -4.25 23.71 29.09
C PRO A 711 -5.47 23.65 28.15
N ASN A 712 -5.43 24.35 27.01
CA ASN A 712 -6.51 24.46 26.02
C ASN A 712 -6.04 25.22 24.77
N ASP A 713 -6.82 25.19 23.69
CA ASP A 713 -6.52 25.91 22.44
C ASP A 713 -6.48 27.42 22.58
N ASP A 714 -7.27 28.00 23.50
CA ASP A 714 -7.27 29.44 23.74
C ASP A 714 -5.87 29.93 24.17
N ALA A 715 -5.27 29.21 25.12
CA ALA A 715 -3.89 29.45 25.54
C ALA A 715 -2.89 29.20 24.40
N ILE A 716 -3.09 28.18 23.55
CA ILE A 716 -2.22 27.91 22.41
C ILE A 716 -2.24 29.09 21.42
N VAL A 717 -3.44 29.59 21.09
CA VAL A 717 -3.61 30.74 20.19
C VAL A 717 -2.93 31.98 20.75
N GLN A 718 -3.14 32.30 22.03
CA GLN A 718 -2.48 33.44 22.69
C GLN A 718 -0.95 33.31 22.66
N ASN A 719 -0.41 32.13 22.95
CA ASN A 719 1.03 31.87 22.91
C ASN A 719 1.60 31.96 21.49
N TYR A 720 0.87 31.51 20.48
CA TYR A 720 1.26 31.66 19.08
C TYR A 720 1.24 33.13 18.64
N GLU A 721 0.21 33.90 18.98
CA GLU A 721 0.18 35.35 18.68
C GLU A 721 1.35 36.07 19.35
N ALA A 722 1.67 35.74 20.61
CA ALA A 722 2.84 36.28 21.30
C ALA A 722 4.16 35.93 20.61
N ASN A 723 4.32 34.67 20.20
CA ASN A 723 5.48 34.20 19.45
C ASN A 723 5.60 34.90 18.08
N PHE A 724 4.52 34.99 17.31
CA PHE A 724 4.52 35.67 16.02
C PHE A 724 4.82 37.16 16.15
N ARG A 725 4.37 37.80 17.24
CA ARG A 725 4.71 39.18 17.56
C ARG A 725 6.20 39.36 17.81
N GLN A 726 6.84 38.44 18.55
CA GLN A 726 8.29 38.44 18.73
C GLN A 726 9.05 38.22 17.42
N CYS A 727 8.49 37.44 16.50
CA CYS A 727 9.04 37.23 15.17
C CYS A 727 8.75 38.37 14.17
N GLY A 728 7.95 39.37 14.56
CA GLY A 728 7.53 40.48 13.69
C GLY A 728 6.57 40.06 12.58
N TRP A 729 5.80 38.99 12.76
CA TRP A 729 4.90 38.45 11.74
C TRP A 729 3.48 39.03 11.86
N PRO A 730 2.75 39.20 10.75
CA PRO A 730 1.43 39.84 10.74
C PRO A 730 0.39 39.18 11.67
N TRP A 731 0.45 37.86 11.81
CA TRP A 731 -0.44 37.09 12.67
C TRP A 731 -0.13 37.23 14.17
N GLY A 732 0.88 37.99 14.57
CA GLY A 732 1.12 38.38 15.96
C GLY A 732 0.26 39.55 16.45
N LYS A 733 -0.59 40.11 15.59
CA LYS A 733 -1.61 41.09 16.00
C LYS A 733 -2.73 40.37 16.74
N ASP A 734 -3.25 41.02 17.78
CA ASP A 734 -4.27 40.43 18.66
C ASP A 734 -5.49 39.96 17.87
N GLY A 735 -5.84 38.69 18.03
CA GLY A 735 -6.96 38.04 17.35
C GLY A 735 -6.74 37.72 15.87
N ALA A 736 -5.61 38.12 15.26
CA ALA A 736 -5.37 37.87 13.85
C ALA A 736 -5.19 36.37 13.56
N TYR A 737 -4.43 35.66 14.39
CA TYR A 737 -4.26 34.21 14.24
C TYR A 737 -5.52 33.46 14.69
N ARG A 738 -6.18 33.93 15.76
CA ARG A 738 -7.49 33.39 16.18
C ARG A 738 -8.48 33.34 15.03
N ASN A 739 -8.64 34.45 14.30
CA ASN A 739 -9.58 34.52 13.17
C ASN A 739 -9.26 33.50 12.07
N VAL A 740 -7.97 33.22 11.82
CA VAL A 740 -7.56 32.18 10.86
C VAL A 740 -8.03 30.81 11.31
N ILE A 741 -7.86 30.48 12.59
CA ILE A 741 -8.26 29.18 13.15
C ILE A 741 -9.78 29.07 13.22
N GLU A 742 -10.47 30.07 13.75
CA GLU A 742 -11.92 30.04 13.90
C GLU A 742 -12.66 29.96 12.57
N SER A 743 -12.16 30.65 11.54
CA SER A 743 -12.72 30.56 10.20
C SER A 743 -12.48 29.21 9.52
N SER A 744 -11.43 28.48 9.90
CA SER A 744 -11.00 27.26 9.21
C SER A 744 -11.43 25.97 9.90
N LEU A 745 -11.35 25.91 11.23
CA LEU A 745 -11.66 24.71 12.04
C LEU A 745 -12.83 24.89 13.00
N GLY A 746 -13.36 26.12 13.12
CA GLY A 746 -14.44 26.46 14.04
C GLY A 746 -13.94 27.07 15.35
N PRO A 747 -14.87 27.41 16.27
CA PRO A 747 -14.58 28.24 17.44
C PRO A 747 -13.47 27.67 18.33
N VAL A 748 -12.54 28.54 18.75
CA VAL A 748 -11.50 28.21 19.73
C VAL A 748 -12.16 28.26 21.12
N THR A 749 -12.80 27.15 21.50
CA THR A 749 -13.45 27.02 22.83
C THR A 749 -12.73 26.00 23.68
N HIS A 750 -12.94 26.08 25.00
CA HIS A 750 -12.46 25.09 25.96
C HIS A 750 -13.21 23.73 25.93
N ARG A 751 -14.18 23.53 25.03
CA ARG A 751 -15.14 22.42 25.09
C ARG A 751 -14.96 21.32 24.05
N HIS A 752 -13.94 21.37 23.19
CA HIS A 752 -13.72 20.28 22.24
C HIS A 752 -13.22 19.02 22.95
N ALA A 753 -13.69 17.85 22.52
CA ALA A 753 -13.18 16.55 22.97
C ALA A 753 -11.70 16.32 22.58
N SER A 754 -11.16 17.14 21.68
CA SER A 754 -9.79 17.14 21.15
C SER A 754 -9.30 18.58 20.90
N PHE A 755 -8.00 18.84 21.00
CA PHE A 755 -7.43 20.15 20.63
C PHE A 755 -7.52 20.41 19.11
N LEU A 756 -7.60 21.69 18.71
CA LEU A 756 -7.49 22.14 17.32
C LEU A 756 -6.03 22.26 16.84
N HIS A 757 -5.07 22.27 17.77
CA HIS A 757 -3.63 22.35 17.47
C HIS A 757 -2.91 21.09 17.92
N GLY A 758 -2.25 20.38 17.00
CA GLY A 758 -1.44 19.22 17.33
C GLY A 758 -0.02 19.58 17.79
N GLY A 759 0.66 20.44 17.03
CA GLY A 759 2.08 20.72 17.26
C GLY A 759 2.63 21.94 16.54
N SER A 760 3.88 22.27 16.83
CA SER A 760 4.69 23.26 16.13
C SER A 760 6.00 22.64 15.65
N SER A 761 6.60 23.19 14.60
CA SER A 761 8.02 22.92 14.30
C SER A 761 8.79 24.19 14.05
N PHE A 762 10.09 24.19 14.35
CA PHE A 762 10.98 25.33 14.20
C PHE A 762 12.29 24.90 13.52
N ILE A 763 12.71 25.68 12.52
CA ILE A 763 14.05 25.59 11.93
C ILE A 763 14.56 26.99 11.60
N TYR A 764 15.87 27.18 11.73
CA TYR A 764 16.57 28.36 11.24
C TYR A 764 17.56 27.95 10.16
N SER A 765 17.71 28.76 9.12
CA SER A 765 18.71 28.54 8.09
C SER A 765 19.38 29.84 7.68
N LYS A 766 20.69 29.80 7.45
CA LYS A 766 21.46 30.94 6.95
C LYS A 766 20.82 31.48 5.67
N GLY A 767 20.61 32.81 5.62
CA GLY A 767 20.01 33.50 4.48
C GLY A 767 18.48 33.36 4.35
N LYS A 768 17.86 32.30 4.89
CA LYS A 768 16.40 32.13 4.85
C LYS A 768 15.68 32.52 6.15
N GLY A 769 16.42 32.56 7.27
CA GLY A 769 15.89 32.96 8.58
C GLY A 769 15.05 31.88 9.25
N VAL A 770 14.11 32.30 10.10
CA VAL A 770 13.21 31.41 10.86
C VAL A 770 12.12 30.86 9.95
N TYR A 771 11.85 29.56 10.05
CA TYR A 771 10.63 28.94 9.56
C TYR A 771 9.94 28.24 10.71
N GLN A 772 8.65 28.51 10.85
CA GLN A 772 7.81 27.84 11.82
C GLN A 772 6.62 27.19 11.14
N SER A 773 6.31 25.97 11.53
CA SER A 773 5.09 25.30 11.11
C SER A 773 4.12 25.09 12.25
N ILE A 774 2.83 25.16 11.96
CA ILE A 774 1.75 24.86 12.90
C ILE A 774 0.94 23.72 12.33
N TYR A 775 0.75 22.65 13.10
CA TYR A 775 -0.01 21.46 12.74
C TYR A 775 -1.37 21.52 13.41
N LEU A 776 -2.43 21.39 12.62
CA LEU A 776 -3.81 21.58 13.05
C LEU A 776 -4.54 20.24 13.09
N GLU A 777 -5.49 20.10 13.99
CA GLU A 777 -6.18 18.85 14.32
C GLU A 777 -7.69 19.02 14.11
N PRO A 778 -8.21 18.66 12.91
CA PRO A 778 -9.64 18.71 12.66
C PRO A 778 -10.38 17.64 13.47
N SER A 779 -11.60 17.94 13.88
CA SER A 779 -12.47 16.97 14.57
C SER A 779 -13.55 16.40 13.64
N PHE A 780 -13.99 15.19 13.97
CA PHE A 780 -15.21 14.60 13.41
C PHE A 780 -16.45 15.36 13.91
N GLU A 781 -17.53 15.35 13.14
CA GLU A 781 -18.82 15.90 13.58
C GLU A 781 -19.38 15.12 14.78
N GLU A 782 -19.78 15.84 15.84
CA GLU A 782 -20.41 15.25 17.03
C GLU A 782 -21.79 14.67 16.69
N GLU A 783 -22.23 13.63 17.40
CA GLU A 783 -23.55 13.01 17.18
C GLU A 783 -24.73 13.99 17.36
N LYS A 784 -24.56 15.06 18.15
CA LYS A 784 -25.61 16.07 18.35
C LYS A 784 -25.88 16.93 17.10
N ASP A 785 -24.88 17.09 16.23
CA ASP A 785 -25.00 17.85 14.99
C ASP A 785 -25.63 17.03 13.86
N ARG A 786 -25.82 15.71 14.05
CA ARG A 786 -26.46 14.82 13.06
C ARG A 786 -27.99 14.90 13.05
N ASN A 787 -28.60 15.57 14.03
CA ASN A 787 -30.05 15.69 14.20
C ASN A 787 -30.62 17.05 13.76
N ILE A 788 -29.85 17.87 13.04
CA ILE A 788 -30.27 19.20 12.55
C ILE A 788 -30.53 19.20 11.02
N GLU A 789 -30.47 18.06 10.33
CA GLU A 789 -30.93 17.94 8.93
C GLU A 789 -32.35 17.37 8.83
#